data_AF-A0A6G0HD92-F1
#
_entry.id   AF-A0A6G0HD92-F1
#
_cell.length_a   1.000
_cell.length_b   1.000
_cell.length_c   1.000
_cell.angle_alpha   90.00
_cell.angle_beta   90.00
_cell.angle_gamma   90.00
#
_symmetry.space_group_name_H-M   'P 1'
#
loop_
_entity.id
_entity.type
_entity.pdbx_description
1 polymer ?
#
loop_
_entity_poly.entity_id
_entity_poly.type
_entity_poly.pdbx_seq_one_letter_code
_entity_poly.pdbx_strand_id
1 'polypeptide(L)'
;MDAKDQAGSCPLFTVNSLRLDPERWREFVSEEESRVTLSSFFNTQDYSHLFIHQGPEDGLSASLHFPKQVHTKIIRVSKTGRDVLTKENTRTSLMIQEEQGGDAVSSIITVSTRETNSSWAVGVAEEALRSMETQKNEALVMKAHTGGRTFLPQPDIPHDVHLHGNDVHGDTEEWKLSDRKLLHNCDSTIIEWAGLVSDFLQQDSCQSVPDGPKPLPSEEFSFWTSRLRNLVHIQEQLSSSRGQQVALLLQRADSVYWSTLRDVHRDIHTGVKEAEDVTLILRPLQEKLEQVEQMEYQQLGANMAAVMEAVRLVWTGSEFYRRPCRMVVLLQKICNLLVHLSRKFLRGQEVMRGLMSGPGPVLDDVRLVIWTLQSFKEAYIQCRTLLENQNQEGDTHTWDFPSHLVFFHLDNFLTRLHSIQEVLCVSLQLHQLDQVVLSGVDGRMWTDVVQGVYEDFLCHVTALSDCDYDPTDPDDQSFELHLDQFVVQVTDLESRLVSVLSRAFEDCCDSSSAAQLVKMFRFLLDRPLIQNQVRPHLIRLVETVLVELDQTERLLSSQKDRAGTFSRFSPTAAARLCWTQHLQHRAEDAVNSYRTVKDLLVDSGESVQVQQRFLQIVDLLQDFRDQVRSDWSRQLDSVCEFILDQPLIQHEQQGMLGVHCRHQVSQSP
;
A
#
# COMPACT_ATOMS: atom_id res chain seq x y z
N MET A 1 49.92 -44.77 -17.20
CA MET A 1 50.83 -43.79 -16.58
C MET A 1 49.93 -42.71 -16.00
N ASP A 2 49.88 -42.55 -14.68
CA ASP A 2 48.81 -41.82 -14.00
C ASP A 2 48.79 -40.32 -14.33
N ALA A 3 47.58 -39.75 -14.43
CA ALA A 3 47.36 -38.30 -14.55
C ALA A 3 48.03 -37.49 -13.41
N LYS A 4 48.34 -38.15 -12.27
CA LYS A 4 49.15 -37.60 -11.17
C LYS A 4 50.54 -37.13 -11.58
N ASP A 5 51.11 -37.71 -12.63
CA ASP A 5 52.52 -37.56 -13.01
C ASP A 5 52.75 -36.61 -14.19
N GLN A 6 51.69 -36.19 -14.90
CA GLN A 6 51.78 -35.32 -16.09
C GLN A 6 51.59 -33.82 -15.76
N ALA A 7 51.07 -33.48 -14.57
CA ALA A 7 50.53 -32.13 -14.29
C ALA A 7 51.55 -31.04 -13.92
N GLY A 8 52.87 -31.28 -13.89
CA GLY A 8 53.88 -30.21 -13.78
C GLY A 8 53.62 -29.16 -12.68
N SER A 9 53.77 -27.86 -12.98
CA SER A 9 53.56 -26.73 -12.04
C SER A 9 52.08 -26.39 -11.77
N CYS A 10 51.13 -27.07 -12.42
CA CYS A 10 49.70 -26.79 -12.32
C CYS A 10 49.13 -26.99 -10.90
N PRO A 11 49.44 -28.07 -10.16
CA PRO A 11 48.95 -28.27 -8.79
C PRO A 11 49.35 -27.13 -7.85
N LEU A 12 50.61 -26.70 -7.91
CA LEU A 12 51.14 -25.67 -7.01
C LEU A 12 50.53 -24.30 -7.30
N PHE A 13 50.35 -23.98 -8.58
CA PHE A 13 49.71 -22.73 -9.00
C PHE A 13 48.22 -22.72 -8.62
N THR A 14 47.51 -23.83 -8.84
CA THR A 14 46.08 -23.93 -8.55
C THR A 14 45.77 -23.85 -7.06
N VAL A 15 46.51 -24.56 -6.23
CA VAL A 15 46.37 -24.53 -4.77
C VAL A 15 46.63 -23.12 -4.23
N ASN A 16 47.67 -22.44 -4.71
CA ASN A 16 48.00 -21.09 -4.27
C ASN A 16 47.00 -20.03 -4.78
N SER A 17 46.55 -20.15 -6.03
CA SER A 17 45.68 -19.16 -6.68
C SER A 17 44.25 -19.18 -6.17
N LEU A 18 43.69 -20.38 -5.93
CA LEU A 18 42.35 -20.58 -5.38
C LEU A 18 42.34 -20.65 -3.85
N ARG A 19 43.50 -20.50 -3.19
CA ARG A 19 43.68 -20.59 -1.73
C ARG A 19 43.10 -21.90 -1.14
N LEU A 20 43.36 -23.01 -1.79
CA LEU A 20 42.83 -24.32 -1.41
C LEU A 20 43.80 -25.08 -0.50
N ASP A 21 43.28 -26.05 0.25
CA ASP A 21 44.11 -27.03 0.95
C ASP A 21 44.73 -28.01 -0.07
N PRO A 22 46.04 -28.32 -0.01
CA PRO A 22 46.68 -29.38 -0.80
C PRO A 22 45.96 -30.75 -0.75
N GLU A 23 45.21 -31.06 0.30
CA GLU A 23 44.39 -32.27 0.40
C GLU A 23 43.22 -32.27 -0.61
N ARG A 24 42.53 -31.12 -0.76
CA ARG A 24 41.40 -30.96 -1.69
C ARG A 24 41.80 -31.14 -3.16
N TRP A 25 43.01 -30.74 -3.54
CA TRP A 25 43.54 -31.03 -4.88
C TRP A 25 43.77 -32.53 -5.12
N ARG A 26 44.21 -33.26 -4.08
CA ARG A 26 44.42 -34.71 -4.18
C ARG A 26 43.09 -35.45 -4.31
N GLU A 27 42.04 -35.01 -3.62
CA GLU A 27 40.68 -35.52 -3.74
C GLU A 27 40.13 -35.27 -5.15
N PHE A 28 40.24 -34.04 -5.65
CA PHE A 28 39.83 -33.67 -7.01
C PHE A 28 40.51 -34.51 -8.11
N VAL A 29 41.82 -34.73 -8.02
CA VAL A 29 42.55 -35.57 -9.00
C VAL A 29 42.21 -37.06 -8.84
N SER A 30 41.59 -37.47 -7.72
CA SER A 30 41.14 -38.85 -7.50
C SER A 30 39.72 -39.11 -8.01
N GLU A 31 38.91 -38.08 -8.21
CA GLU A 31 37.57 -38.19 -8.78
C GLU A 31 37.60 -38.64 -10.25
N GLU A 32 36.74 -39.59 -10.59
CA GLU A 32 36.74 -40.23 -11.91
C GLU A 32 36.43 -39.23 -13.03
N GLU A 33 35.46 -38.33 -12.83
CA GLU A 33 35.05 -37.31 -13.81
C GLU A 33 36.17 -36.30 -14.11
N SER A 34 36.85 -35.84 -13.06
CA SER A 34 38.02 -34.96 -13.14
C SER A 34 39.20 -35.64 -13.84
N ARG A 35 39.45 -36.93 -13.56
CA ARG A 35 40.50 -37.71 -14.23
C ARG A 35 40.25 -37.90 -15.72
N VAL A 36 39.02 -38.18 -16.12
CA VAL A 36 38.64 -38.32 -17.52
C VAL A 36 38.87 -37.01 -18.27
N THR A 37 38.48 -35.89 -17.66
CA THR A 37 38.62 -34.54 -18.23
C THR A 37 40.10 -34.14 -18.37
N LEU A 38 40.89 -34.32 -17.31
CA LEU A 38 42.33 -34.06 -17.32
C LEU A 38 43.04 -34.95 -18.35
N SER A 39 42.73 -36.25 -18.39
CA SER A 39 43.30 -37.19 -19.36
C SER A 39 42.96 -36.80 -20.79
N SER A 40 41.71 -36.38 -21.04
CA SER A 40 41.27 -35.90 -22.35
C SER A 40 42.06 -34.67 -22.80
N PHE A 41 42.31 -33.72 -21.88
CA PHE A 41 43.15 -32.56 -22.15
C PHE A 41 44.61 -32.95 -22.44
N PHE A 42 45.25 -33.77 -21.62
CA PHE A 42 46.68 -34.10 -21.81
C PHE A 42 46.95 -34.97 -23.04
N ASN A 43 46.05 -35.90 -23.34
CA ASN A 43 46.29 -36.96 -24.33
C ASN A 43 45.69 -36.70 -25.73
N THR A 44 44.78 -35.73 -25.86
CA THR A 44 44.11 -35.43 -27.15
C THR A 44 44.68 -34.15 -27.77
N GLN A 45 44.90 -34.15 -29.09
CA GLN A 45 45.43 -32.99 -29.82
C GLN A 45 44.39 -31.88 -30.01
N ASP A 46 43.10 -32.22 -30.01
CA ASP A 46 42.01 -31.29 -30.32
C ASP A 46 41.66 -30.34 -29.15
N TYR A 47 42.00 -30.71 -27.91
CA TYR A 47 41.75 -29.88 -26.74
C TYR A 47 42.98 -29.01 -26.42
N SER A 48 42.83 -27.70 -26.65
CA SER A 48 43.86 -26.67 -26.39
C SER A 48 43.72 -25.98 -25.03
N HIS A 49 42.56 -26.09 -24.38
CA HIS A 49 42.24 -25.40 -23.14
C HIS A 49 41.62 -26.34 -22.09
N LEU A 50 41.95 -26.09 -20.83
CA LEU A 50 41.40 -26.71 -19.64
C LEU A 50 41.11 -25.59 -18.64
N PHE A 51 39.91 -25.61 -18.06
CA PHE A 51 39.45 -24.66 -17.07
C PHE A 51 39.23 -25.37 -15.74
N ILE A 52 39.79 -24.82 -14.67
CA ILE A 52 39.63 -25.34 -13.31
C ILE A 52 38.99 -24.25 -12.45
N HIS A 53 37.91 -24.58 -11.77
CA HIS A 53 37.20 -23.62 -10.92
C HIS A 53 36.58 -24.30 -9.69
N GLN A 54 36.20 -23.48 -8.71
CA GLN A 54 35.46 -23.94 -7.54
C GLN A 54 33.95 -23.93 -7.85
N GLY A 55 33.29 -25.05 -7.59
CA GLY A 55 31.84 -25.21 -7.72
C GLY A 55 31.06 -24.64 -6.52
N PRO A 56 29.72 -24.61 -6.61
CA PRO A 56 28.85 -24.01 -5.58
C PRO A 56 28.89 -24.72 -4.22
N GLU A 57 29.30 -26.00 -4.17
CA GLU A 57 29.48 -26.77 -2.93
C GLU A 57 30.94 -26.80 -2.44
N ASP A 58 31.74 -25.79 -2.78
CA ASP A 58 33.12 -25.63 -2.30
C ASP A 58 34.13 -26.66 -2.87
N GLY A 59 33.67 -27.61 -3.72
CA GLY A 59 34.47 -28.60 -4.44
C GLY A 59 35.11 -28.07 -5.73
N LEU A 60 36.21 -28.70 -6.18
CA LEU A 60 36.91 -28.37 -7.43
C LEU A 60 36.28 -29.08 -8.63
N SER A 61 36.22 -28.41 -9.79
CA SER A 61 35.73 -29.01 -11.04
C SER A 61 36.61 -28.62 -12.23
N ALA A 62 36.76 -29.54 -13.19
CA ALA A 62 37.48 -29.35 -14.45
C ALA A 62 36.51 -29.33 -15.62
N SER A 63 36.78 -28.47 -16.61
CA SER A 63 36.06 -28.48 -17.88
C SER A 63 36.97 -28.17 -19.07
N LEU A 64 36.64 -28.72 -20.24
CA LEU A 64 37.34 -28.46 -21.51
C LEU A 64 36.77 -27.25 -22.26
N HIS A 65 35.61 -26.76 -21.82
CA HIS A 65 34.93 -25.57 -22.34
C HIS A 65 34.82 -24.53 -21.25
N PHE A 66 34.74 -23.25 -21.63
CA PHE A 66 34.60 -22.18 -20.65
C PHE A 66 33.31 -22.39 -19.81
N PRO A 67 33.42 -22.45 -18.48
CA PRO A 67 32.28 -22.80 -17.64
C PRO A 67 31.26 -21.65 -17.62
N LYS A 68 30.00 -21.98 -17.88
CA LYS A 68 28.87 -21.03 -17.82
C LYS A 68 28.39 -20.97 -16.37
N GLN A 69 28.10 -19.78 -15.84
CA GLN A 69 27.56 -19.55 -14.48
C GLN A 69 28.55 -19.68 -13.30
N VAL A 70 29.85 -19.61 -13.54
CA VAL A 70 30.85 -19.53 -12.46
C VAL A 70 31.15 -18.06 -12.19
N HIS A 71 30.95 -17.57 -10.97
CA HIS A 71 31.26 -16.19 -10.56
C HIS A 71 32.56 -16.08 -9.74
N THR A 72 33.24 -17.21 -9.56
CA THR A 72 34.49 -17.35 -8.79
C THR A 72 35.71 -17.37 -9.71
N LYS A 73 36.91 -17.34 -9.14
CA LYS A 73 38.17 -17.35 -9.89
C LYS A 73 38.33 -18.67 -10.68
N ILE A 74 38.70 -18.56 -11.95
CA ILE A 74 38.92 -19.68 -12.88
C ILE A 74 40.40 -19.73 -13.25
N ILE A 75 40.97 -20.94 -13.31
CA ILE A 75 42.33 -21.16 -13.78
C ILE A 75 42.30 -21.67 -15.22
N ARG A 76 42.79 -20.80 -16.10
CA ARG A 76 43.18 -20.99 -17.50
C ARG A 76 44.40 -21.89 -17.70
N VAL A 77 44.29 -23.17 -18.06
CA VAL A 77 45.44 -23.95 -18.56
C VAL A 77 45.35 -24.11 -20.07
N SER A 78 46.36 -23.63 -20.81
CA SER A 78 46.37 -23.63 -22.27
C SER A 78 47.64 -24.24 -22.86
N LYS A 79 47.50 -24.99 -23.97
CA LYS A 79 48.63 -25.52 -24.74
C LYS A 79 49.14 -24.47 -25.72
N THR A 80 50.47 -24.33 -25.83
CA THR A 80 51.11 -23.41 -26.79
C THR A 80 51.24 -24.01 -28.20
N GLY A 81 50.97 -25.30 -28.38
CA GLY A 81 50.96 -26.03 -29.66
C GLY A 81 49.98 -27.21 -29.67
N ARG A 82 49.73 -27.82 -30.84
CA ARG A 82 48.79 -28.94 -31.02
C ARG A 82 49.41 -30.33 -30.77
N ASP A 83 50.32 -30.41 -29.82
CA ASP A 83 51.03 -31.65 -29.51
C ASP A 83 50.45 -32.35 -28.27
N VAL A 84 50.60 -33.68 -28.24
CA VAL A 84 50.31 -34.47 -27.04
C VAL A 84 51.32 -34.12 -25.95
N LEU A 85 50.83 -33.82 -24.75
CA LEU A 85 51.70 -33.40 -23.65
C LEU A 85 52.43 -34.61 -23.05
N THR A 86 53.75 -34.57 -23.11
CA THR A 86 54.67 -35.57 -22.54
C THR A 86 55.40 -34.97 -21.34
N LYS A 87 55.99 -35.80 -20.47
CA LYS A 87 56.67 -35.33 -19.24
C LYS A 87 57.79 -34.30 -19.51
N GLU A 88 58.32 -34.25 -20.74
CA GLU A 88 59.43 -33.37 -21.13
C GLU A 88 58.95 -32.03 -21.73
N ASN A 89 57.74 -31.97 -22.31
CA ASN A 89 57.23 -30.76 -22.97
C ASN A 89 56.28 -29.93 -22.08
N THR A 90 55.77 -30.49 -20.97
CA THR A 90 54.75 -29.83 -20.13
C THR A 90 55.18 -28.51 -19.52
N ARG A 91 56.48 -28.28 -19.27
CA ARG A 91 56.98 -27.04 -18.67
C ARG A 91 57.11 -25.87 -19.66
N THR A 92 57.30 -26.15 -20.94
CA THR A 92 57.48 -25.13 -22.00
C THR A 92 56.23 -25.00 -22.88
N SER A 93 55.38 -26.03 -22.90
CA SER A 93 54.18 -26.09 -23.75
C SER A 93 52.87 -25.71 -23.05
N LEU A 94 52.90 -25.38 -21.74
CA LEU A 94 51.72 -24.99 -20.97
C LEU A 94 51.83 -23.55 -20.49
N MET A 95 50.73 -22.82 -20.68
CA MET A 95 50.50 -21.47 -20.17
C MET A 95 49.36 -21.52 -19.15
N ILE A 96 49.64 -21.10 -17.91
CA ILE A 96 48.67 -21.08 -16.81
C ILE A 96 48.33 -19.62 -16.47
N GLN A 97 47.05 -19.28 -16.46
CA GLN A 97 46.54 -17.93 -16.23
C GLN A 97 45.35 -17.94 -15.25
N GLU A 98 45.11 -16.81 -14.61
CA GLU A 98 43.96 -16.57 -13.75
C GLU A 98 42.94 -15.72 -14.48
N GLU A 99 41.69 -16.15 -14.50
CA GLU A 99 40.56 -15.42 -15.09
C GLU A 99 39.45 -15.29 -14.04
N GLN A 100 38.62 -14.24 -14.11
CA GLN A 100 37.48 -14.08 -13.21
C GLN A 100 36.24 -14.71 -13.87
N GLY A 101 35.59 -15.63 -13.17
CA GLY A 101 34.37 -16.25 -13.64
C GLY A 101 33.24 -15.24 -13.78
N GLY A 102 32.46 -15.41 -14.85
CA GLY A 102 31.29 -14.59 -15.14
C GLY A 102 31.60 -13.35 -15.98
N ASP A 103 32.89 -13.06 -16.23
CA ASP A 103 33.33 -11.94 -17.06
C ASP A 103 34.06 -12.43 -18.32
N ALA A 104 33.31 -13.15 -19.17
CA ALA A 104 33.78 -13.58 -20.49
C ALA A 104 34.25 -12.39 -21.35
N VAL A 105 33.65 -11.22 -21.13
CA VAL A 105 33.95 -9.98 -21.84
C VAL A 105 35.35 -9.45 -21.47
N SER A 106 35.73 -9.46 -20.18
CA SER A 106 37.11 -9.14 -19.76
C SER A 106 38.14 -10.13 -20.28
N SER A 107 37.76 -11.40 -20.44
CA SER A 107 38.64 -12.42 -21.02
C SER A 107 38.90 -12.14 -22.50
N ILE A 108 37.87 -11.72 -23.25
CA ILE A 108 38.01 -11.24 -24.65
C ILE A 108 38.93 -10.00 -24.71
N ILE A 109 38.72 -9.02 -23.83
CA ILE A 109 39.56 -7.81 -23.75
C ILE A 109 41.04 -8.18 -23.49
N THR A 110 41.30 -9.16 -22.62
CA THR A 110 42.66 -9.60 -22.28
C THR A 110 43.33 -10.38 -23.41
N VAL A 111 42.56 -11.12 -24.21
CA VAL A 111 43.08 -11.84 -25.39
C VAL A 111 43.38 -10.86 -26.52
N SER A 112 42.52 -9.88 -26.73
CA SER A 112 42.66 -8.86 -27.78
C SER A 112 43.78 -7.85 -27.53
N THR A 113 44.30 -7.74 -26.30
CA THR A 113 45.43 -6.86 -25.96
C THR A 113 46.82 -7.51 -26.08
N ARG A 114 46.92 -8.78 -26.52
CA ARG A 114 48.21 -9.48 -26.64
C ARG A 114 48.94 -9.06 -27.92
N GLU A 115 50.23 -8.75 -27.78
CA GLU A 115 51.12 -8.45 -28.92
C GLU A 115 51.21 -9.65 -29.87
N THR A 116 51.07 -9.39 -31.17
CA THR A 116 51.17 -10.40 -32.22
C THR A 116 52.62 -10.86 -32.38
N ASN A 117 52.83 -12.18 -32.45
CA ASN A 117 54.15 -12.76 -32.71
C ASN A 117 54.72 -12.23 -34.04
N SER A 118 56.00 -11.85 -34.03
CA SER A 118 56.77 -11.22 -35.12
C SER A 118 56.96 -12.04 -36.41
N SER A 119 56.18 -13.11 -36.62
CA SER A 119 56.30 -14.06 -37.75
C SER A 119 55.23 -13.90 -38.83
N TRP A 120 54.34 -12.92 -38.70
CA TRP A 120 53.20 -12.75 -39.61
C TRP A 120 53.59 -11.90 -40.83
N ALA A 121 53.03 -12.22 -42.00
CA ALA A 121 53.19 -11.37 -43.18
C ALA A 121 52.55 -9.99 -42.91
N VAL A 122 53.23 -8.91 -43.31
CA VAL A 122 52.92 -7.51 -42.93
C VAL A 122 51.44 -7.15 -43.14
N GLY A 123 50.77 -7.63 -44.20
CA GLY A 123 49.34 -7.37 -44.43
C GLY A 123 48.36 -8.17 -43.55
N VAL A 124 48.70 -9.41 -43.18
CA VAL A 124 47.84 -10.27 -42.35
C VAL A 124 47.93 -9.88 -40.88
N ALA A 125 49.11 -9.42 -40.45
CA ALA A 125 49.33 -8.88 -39.12
C ALA A 125 48.49 -7.61 -38.88
N GLU A 126 48.49 -6.68 -39.83
CA GLU A 126 47.70 -5.44 -39.74
C GLU A 126 46.20 -5.70 -39.69
N GLU A 127 45.68 -6.61 -40.52
CA GLU A 127 44.25 -6.93 -40.56
C GLU A 127 43.78 -7.65 -39.29
N ALA A 128 44.61 -8.55 -38.75
CA ALA A 128 44.33 -9.21 -37.48
C ALA A 128 44.38 -8.25 -36.29
N LEU A 129 45.35 -7.32 -36.25
CA LEU A 129 45.42 -6.29 -35.21
C LEU A 129 44.17 -5.38 -35.25
N ARG A 130 43.70 -4.96 -36.43
CA ARG A 130 42.44 -4.20 -36.56
C ARG A 130 41.24 -5.01 -36.09
N SER A 131 41.15 -6.29 -36.47
CA SER A 131 40.07 -7.17 -36.01
C SER A 131 40.09 -7.35 -34.49
N MET A 132 41.27 -7.45 -33.88
CA MET A 132 41.42 -7.57 -32.43
C MET A 132 41.01 -6.29 -31.70
N GLU A 133 41.40 -5.11 -32.22
CA GLU A 133 40.98 -3.83 -31.63
C GLU A 133 39.48 -3.59 -31.79
N THR A 134 38.88 -3.99 -32.92
CA THR A 134 37.43 -3.95 -33.13
C THR A 134 36.69 -4.83 -32.10
N GLN A 135 37.12 -6.08 -31.93
CA GLN A 135 36.55 -6.99 -30.93
C GLN A 135 36.73 -6.50 -29.49
N LYS A 136 37.86 -5.85 -29.20
CA LYS A 136 38.12 -5.22 -27.90
C LYS A 136 37.17 -4.05 -27.65
N ASN A 137 36.96 -3.19 -28.64
CA ASN A 137 36.01 -2.08 -28.56
C ASN A 137 34.58 -2.58 -28.37
N GLU A 138 34.12 -3.57 -29.14
CA GLU A 138 32.81 -4.20 -28.97
C GLU A 138 32.64 -4.81 -27.58
N ALA A 139 33.67 -5.50 -27.08
CA ALA A 139 33.68 -6.06 -25.73
C ALA A 139 33.62 -4.96 -24.66
N LEU A 140 34.36 -3.86 -24.81
CA LEU A 140 34.31 -2.73 -23.88
C LEU A 140 32.94 -2.05 -23.88
N VAL A 141 32.32 -1.88 -25.05
CA VAL A 141 30.95 -1.37 -25.18
C VAL A 141 29.96 -2.29 -24.47
N MET A 142 30.03 -3.61 -24.71
CA MET A 142 29.17 -4.58 -24.00
C MET A 142 29.39 -4.56 -22.48
N LYS A 143 30.65 -4.52 -22.03
CA LYS A 143 30.98 -4.45 -20.61
C LYS A 143 30.43 -3.19 -19.96
N ALA A 144 30.55 -2.05 -20.64
CA ALA A 144 30.00 -0.80 -20.15
C ALA A 144 28.47 -0.85 -20.10
N HIS A 145 27.82 -1.35 -21.16
CA HIS A 145 26.36 -1.42 -21.25
C HIS A 145 25.77 -2.33 -20.16
N THR A 146 26.36 -3.50 -19.92
CA THR A 146 25.98 -4.38 -18.80
C THR A 146 26.19 -3.75 -17.42
N GLY A 147 27.15 -2.83 -17.29
CA GLY A 147 27.37 -2.03 -16.08
C GLY A 147 26.55 -0.73 -16.00
N GLY A 148 25.61 -0.50 -16.93
CA GLY A 148 24.79 0.72 -16.99
C GLY A 148 25.56 1.98 -17.38
N ARG A 149 26.64 1.84 -18.16
CA ARG A 149 27.49 2.93 -18.66
C ARG A 149 27.57 2.90 -20.18
N THR A 150 27.81 4.05 -20.78
CA THR A 150 28.08 4.19 -22.21
C THR A 150 29.57 4.36 -22.41
N PHE A 151 30.18 3.48 -23.19
CA PHE A 151 31.58 3.57 -23.59
C PHE A 151 31.67 3.97 -25.05
N LEU A 152 32.50 4.98 -25.35
CA LEU A 152 32.78 5.45 -26.68
C LEU A 152 34.01 4.71 -27.22
N PRO A 153 33.87 3.85 -28.25
CA PRO A 153 34.98 3.09 -28.80
C PRO A 153 36.04 4.02 -29.40
N GLN A 154 37.31 3.72 -29.18
CA GLN A 154 38.40 4.58 -29.65
C GLN A 154 38.78 4.21 -31.09
N PRO A 155 39.03 5.19 -31.97
CA PRO A 155 39.48 4.91 -33.33
C PRO A 155 40.91 4.37 -33.31
N ASP A 156 41.22 3.52 -34.28
CA ASP A 156 42.54 2.94 -34.52
C ASP A 156 43.51 4.01 -35.07
N ILE A 157 44.07 4.82 -34.18
CA ILE A 157 45.12 5.81 -34.48
C ILE A 157 46.44 5.38 -33.78
N PRO A 158 47.57 5.29 -34.48
CA PRO A 158 48.86 4.94 -33.88
C PRO A 158 49.22 5.86 -32.70
N HIS A 159 49.88 5.33 -31.67
CA HIS A 159 50.30 6.10 -30.49
C HIS A 159 51.29 7.25 -30.83
N ASP A 160 52.03 7.13 -31.94
CA ASP A 160 53.04 8.07 -32.41
C ASP A 160 52.59 8.93 -33.61
N VAL A 161 51.32 9.35 -33.67
CA VAL A 161 50.97 10.45 -34.58
C VAL A 161 51.46 11.76 -33.96
N HIS A 162 52.75 12.06 -34.16
CA HIS A 162 53.24 13.43 -34.06
C HIS A 162 52.57 14.22 -35.18
N LEU A 163 51.48 14.92 -34.84
CA LEU A 163 51.01 16.04 -35.62
C LEU A 163 52.20 17.01 -35.70
N HIS A 164 52.95 16.98 -36.82
CA HIS A 164 54.11 17.85 -37.01
C HIS A 164 53.69 19.28 -36.71
N GLY A 165 54.25 19.81 -35.62
CA GLY A 165 54.03 21.17 -35.16
C GLY A 165 54.81 22.16 -36.01
N ASN A 166 54.17 23.28 -36.31
CA ASN A 166 54.79 24.61 -36.45
C ASN A 166 55.64 24.98 -37.67
N ASP A 167 55.51 24.35 -38.84
CA ASP A 167 56.03 24.97 -40.06
C ASP A 167 54.97 25.80 -40.79
N VAL A 168 54.97 27.08 -40.43
CA VAL A 168 54.41 28.19 -41.17
C VAL A 168 55.21 28.31 -42.47
N HIS A 169 54.70 27.75 -43.58
CA HIS A 169 54.78 28.26 -44.97
C HIS A 169 54.71 27.12 -46.01
N GLY A 170 53.78 27.29 -46.97
CA GLY A 170 53.97 26.83 -48.34
C GLY A 170 53.48 25.43 -48.69
N ASP A 171 52.53 25.41 -49.62
CA ASP A 171 52.15 24.31 -50.51
C ASP A 171 51.27 23.16 -49.98
N THR A 172 50.31 22.82 -50.83
CA THR A 172 49.27 21.81 -50.69
C THR A 172 49.89 20.42 -50.50
N GLU A 173 50.22 20.06 -49.25
CA GLU A 173 50.60 18.69 -48.88
C GLU A 173 49.42 17.76 -49.17
N GLU A 174 49.54 16.97 -50.25
CA GLU A 174 48.61 15.89 -50.55
C GLU A 174 48.56 14.91 -49.36
N TRP A 175 47.39 14.77 -48.76
CA TRP A 175 47.11 13.77 -47.72
C TRP A 175 47.58 12.39 -48.20
N LYS A 176 48.54 11.77 -47.50
CA LYS A 176 49.04 10.45 -47.87
C LYS A 176 47.92 9.43 -47.76
N LEU A 177 48.03 8.31 -48.48
CA LEU A 177 47.07 7.18 -48.40
C LEU A 177 46.83 6.72 -46.96
N SER A 178 47.85 6.80 -46.10
CA SER A 178 47.77 6.52 -44.67
C SER A 178 46.87 7.51 -43.92
N ASP A 179 46.99 8.81 -44.22
CA ASP A 179 46.19 9.88 -43.60
C ASP A 179 44.72 9.77 -44.00
N ARG A 180 44.43 9.36 -45.25
CA ARG A 180 43.06 9.10 -45.73
C ARG A 180 42.40 7.90 -45.03
N LYS A 181 43.16 6.83 -44.75
CA LYS A 181 42.66 5.68 -43.98
C LYS A 181 42.38 6.05 -42.52
N LEU A 182 43.28 6.83 -41.90
CA LEU A 182 43.07 7.35 -40.55
C LEU A 182 41.83 8.25 -40.49
N LEU A 183 41.63 9.12 -41.48
CA LEU A 183 40.44 9.97 -41.57
C LEU A 183 39.16 9.15 -41.69
N HIS A 184 39.11 8.15 -42.57
CA HIS A 184 37.95 7.27 -42.72
C HIS A 184 37.62 6.50 -41.42
N ASN A 185 38.64 6.05 -40.68
CA ASN A 185 38.44 5.41 -39.38
C ASN A 185 37.84 6.38 -38.37
N CYS A 186 38.37 7.61 -38.28
CA CYS A 186 37.80 8.66 -37.44
C CYS A 186 36.34 8.97 -37.84
N ASP A 187 36.05 9.15 -39.13
CA ASP A 187 34.71 9.42 -39.65
C ASP A 187 33.72 8.31 -39.24
N SER A 188 34.13 7.03 -39.39
CA SER A 188 33.32 5.88 -38.99
C SER A 188 33.05 5.85 -37.48
N THR A 189 34.07 6.14 -36.67
CA THR A 189 33.93 6.21 -35.21
C THR A 189 33.02 7.37 -34.77
N ILE A 190 33.03 8.51 -35.44
CA ILE A 190 32.10 9.61 -35.14
C ILE A 190 30.64 9.21 -35.39
N ILE A 191 30.37 8.47 -36.47
CA ILE A 191 29.02 7.94 -36.75
C ILE A 191 28.57 7.03 -35.61
N GLU A 192 29.45 6.14 -35.16
CA GLU A 192 29.17 5.23 -34.05
C GLU A 192 28.94 5.97 -32.73
N TRP A 193 29.78 6.97 -32.40
CA TRP A 193 29.58 7.82 -31.22
C TRP A 193 28.25 8.55 -31.27
N ALA A 194 27.88 9.11 -32.42
CA ALA A 194 26.61 9.79 -32.61
C ALA A 194 25.42 8.83 -32.40
N GLY A 195 25.50 7.60 -32.90
CA GLY A 195 24.50 6.56 -32.67
C GLY A 195 24.36 6.23 -31.18
N LEU A 196 25.46 5.88 -30.50
CA LEU A 196 25.47 5.53 -29.08
C LEU A 196 24.95 6.67 -28.18
N VAL A 197 25.32 7.91 -28.48
CA VAL A 197 24.85 9.10 -27.75
C VAL A 197 23.37 9.35 -28.01
N SER A 198 22.92 9.23 -29.27
CA SER A 198 21.50 9.38 -29.60
C SER A 198 20.63 8.36 -28.87
N ASP A 199 21.01 7.08 -28.93
CA ASP A 199 20.29 5.98 -28.28
C ASP A 199 20.22 6.18 -26.76
N PHE A 200 21.32 6.62 -26.14
CA PHE A 200 21.36 6.94 -24.72
C PHE A 200 20.48 8.14 -24.37
N LEU A 201 20.53 9.22 -25.15
CA LEU A 201 19.75 10.43 -24.90
C LEU A 201 18.24 10.19 -25.08
N GLN A 202 17.84 9.25 -25.94
CA GLN A 202 16.43 8.86 -26.15
C GLN A 202 15.81 8.09 -24.98
N GLN A 203 16.61 7.58 -24.04
CA GLN A 203 16.10 6.93 -22.83
C GLN A 203 15.29 7.93 -21.98
N ASP A 204 14.08 7.53 -21.56
CA ASP A 204 13.18 8.36 -20.77
C ASP A 204 12.68 7.58 -19.55
N SER A 205 12.65 8.23 -18.38
CA SER A 205 12.15 7.65 -17.14
C SER A 205 10.65 7.37 -17.16
N CYS A 206 9.94 7.94 -18.13
CA CYS A 206 8.51 7.75 -18.36
C CYS A 206 8.16 6.42 -19.07
N GLN A 207 9.14 5.69 -19.61
CA GLN A 207 8.88 4.44 -20.32
C GLN A 207 8.63 3.31 -19.30
N SER A 208 7.39 2.79 -19.29
CA SER A 208 7.00 1.64 -18.48
C SER A 208 7.40 0.33 -19.14
N VAL A 209 7.86 -0.62 -18.32
CA VAL A 209 8.00 -2.03 -18.72
C VAL A 209 6.63 -2.72 -18.54
N PRO A 210 6.03 -3.30 -19.60
CA PRO A 210 4.66 -3.84 -19.56
C PRO A 210 4.41 -4.93 -18.50
N ASP A 211 5.42 -5.74 -18.16
CA ASP A 211 5.32 -6.88 -17.23
C ASP A 211 6.20 -6.73 -15.98
N GLY A 212 6.63 -5.50 -15.67
CA GLY A 212 7.48 -5.21 -14.50
C GLY A 212 6.68 -4.93 -13.22
N PRO A 213 7.30 -5.06 -12.03
CA PRO A 213 6.72 -4.50 -10.80
C PRO A 213 6.43 -3.01 -10.98
N LYS A 214 5.35 -2.54 -10.36
CA LYS A 214 4.95 -1.12 -10.43
C LYS A 214 6.10 -0.25 -9.90
N PRO A 215 6.61 0.71 -10.70
CA PRO A 215 7.84 1.42 -10.36
C PRO A 215 7.63 2.33 -9.15
N LEU A 216 8.67 2.42 -8.31
CA LEU A 216 8.71 3.28 -7.13
C LEU A 216 9.44 4.61 -7.40
N PRO A 217 9.27 5.65 -6.56
CA PRO A 217 9.95 6.94 -6.74
C PRO A 217 11.47 6.82 -6.71
N SER A 218 12.00 5.86 -5.94
CA SER A 218 13.43 5.54 -5.88
C SER A 218 14.03 5.23 -7.25
N GLU A 219 13.25 4.64 -8.16
CA GLU A 219 13.68 4.36 -9.53
C GLU A 219 13.88 5.65 -10.33
N GLU A 220 13.01 6.66 -10.16
CA GLU A 220 13.17 7.99 -10.78
C GLU A 220 14.47 8.66 -10.31
N PHE A 221 14.74 8.65 -9.01
CA PHE A 221 15.95 9.26 -8.45
C PHE A 221 17.22 8.54 -8.93
N SER A 222 17.18 7.21 -8.94
CA SER A 222 18.29 6.38 -9.43
C SER A 222 18.55 6.58 -10.92
N PHE A 223 17.50 6.75 -11.72
CA PHE A 223 17.59 7.01 -13.16
C PHE A 223 18.35 8.31 -13.42
N TRP A 224 17.93 9.43 -12.80
CA TRP A 224 18.57 10.73 -13.01
C TRP A 224 20.01 10.77 -12.49
N THR A 225 20.26 10.16 -11.33
CA THR A 225 21.62 10.04 -10.78
C THR A 225 22.53 9.22 -11.70
N SER A 226 22.03 8.09 -12.22
CA SER A 226 22.80 7.25 -13.14
C SER A 226 23.01 7.93 -14.50
N ARG A 227 21.98 8.63 -15.02
CA ARG A 227 22.04 9.40 -16.27
C ARG A 227 23.09 10.50 -16.18
N LEU A 228 23.10 11.28 -15.10
CA LEU A 228 24.11 12.30 -14.85
C LEU A 228 25.52 11.71 -14.84
N ARG A 229 25.73 10.66 -14.04
CA ARG A 229 27.03 9.98 -13.94
C ARG A 229 27.52 9.47 -15.30
N ASN A 230 26.63 8.91 -16.11
CA ASN A 230 26.98 8.39 -17.43
C ASN A 230 27.31 9.54 -18.41
N LEU A 231 26.53 10.62 -18.42
CA LEU A 231 26.80 11.80 -19.25
C LEU A 231 28.14 12.46 -18.93
N VAL A 232 28.46 12.63 -17.65
CA VAL A 232 29.79 13.13 -17.22
C VAL A 232 30.89 12.20 -17.71
N HIS A 233 30.69 10.89 -17.61
CA HIS A 233 31.68 9.92 -18.10
C HIS A 233 31.86 9.96 -19.62
N ILE A 234 30.78 10.16 -20.40
CA ILE A 234 30.86 10.36 -21.85
C ILE A 234 31.61 11.66 -22.15
N GLN A 235 31.34 12.74 -21.40
CA GLN A 235 32.02 14.02 -21.55
C GLN A 235 33.53 13.91 -21.26
N GLU A 236 33.93 13.14 -20.24
CA GLU A 236 35.33 12.82 -19.94
C GLU A 236 35.99 12.02 -21.08
N GLN A 237 35.29 11.03 -21.64
CA GLN A 237 35.79 10.24 -22.78
C GLN A 237 36.02 11.10 -24.02
N LEU A 238 35.08 11.97 -24.36
CA LEU A 238 35.22 12.92 -25.47
C LEU A 238 36.34 13.94 -25.23
N SER A 239 36.56 14.33 -23.98
CA SER A 239 37.61 15.28 -23.59
C SER A 239 38.99 14.64 -23.38
N SER A 240 39.07 13.31 -23.49
CA SER A 240 40.33 12.58 -23.36
C SER A 240 41.34 12.99 -24.44
N SER A 241 42.63 12.75 -24.18
CA SER A 241 43.69 13.00 -25.18
C SER A 241 43.37 12.36 -26.54
N ARG A 242 42.74 11.18 -26.53
CA ARG A 242 42.32 10.48 -27.74
C ARG A 242 41.16 11.17 -28.46
N GLY A 243 40.13 11.59 -27.71
CA GLY A 243 39.01 12.36 -28.29
C GLY A 243 39.47 13.69 -28.89
N GLN A 244 40.41 14.38 -28.23
CA GLN A 244 41.02 15.61 -28.73
C GLN A 244 41.83 15.39 -30.02
N GLN A 245 42.56 14.27 -30.13
CA GLN A 245 43.28 13.91 -31.36
C GLN A 245 42.32 13.72 -32.54
N VAL A 246 41.20 13.01 -32.32
CA VAL A 246 40.16 12.81 -33.34
C VAL A 246 39.58 14.15 -33.80
N ALA A 247 39.27 15.04 -32.85
CA ALA A 247 38.76 16.37 -33.14
C ALA A 247 39.74 17.19 -34.01
N LEU A 248 41.03 17.21 -33.64
CA LEU A 248 42.07 17.94 -34.38
C LEU A 248 42.26 17.39 -35.81
N LEU A 249 42.22 16.06 -35.97
CA LEU A 249 42.35 15.42 -37.29
C LEU A 249 41.18 15.79 -38.21
N LEU A 250 39.94 15.70 -37.71
CA LEU A 250 38.75 16.05 -38.48
C LEU A 250 38.72 17.53 -38.87
N GLN A 251 39.13 18.42 -37.95
CA GLN A 251 39.19 19.85 -38.20
C GLN A 251 40.25 20.21 -39.25
N ARG A 252 41.43 19.60 -39.19
CA ARG A 252 42.51 19.82 -40.17
C ARG A 252 42.16 19.25 -41.54
N ALA A 253 41.37 18.18 -41.59
CA ALA A 253 40.89 17.54 -42.81
C ALA A 253 39.76 18.26 -43.52
N ASP A 254 39.13 19.24 -42.85
CA ASP A 254 37.84 19.81 -43.26
C ASP A 254 36.79 18.69 -43.49
N SER A 255 36.74 17.70 -42.59
CA SER A 255 35.83 16.56 -42.71
C SER A 255 34.38 16.98 -42.52
N VAL A 256 33.48 16.38 -43.31
CA VAL A 256 32.03 16.57 -43.21
C VAL A 256 31.48 16.11 -41.86
N TYR A 257 32.18 15.20 -41.16
CA TYR A 257 31.77 14.68 -39.85
C TYR A 257 32.21 15.58 -38.68
N TRP A 258 32.96 16.66 -38.94
CA TRP A 258 33.29 17.67 -37.92
C TRP A 258 32.02 18.29 -37.29
N SER A 259 31.00 18.56 -38.10
CA SER A 259 29.72 19.08 -37.59
C SER A 259 29.02 18.07 -36.68
N THR A 260 29.06 16.78 -37.04
CA THR A 260 28.45 15.70 -36.25
C THR A 260 29.12 15.57 -34.89
N LEU A 261 30.46 15.60 -34.83
CA LEU A 261 31.19 15.58 -33.55
C LEU A 261 30.84 16.80 -32.67
N ARG A 262 30.71 18.00 -33.27
CA ARG A 262 30.28 19.20 -32.55
C ARG A 262 28.86 19.07 -32.01
N ASP A 263 27.95 18.48 -32.79
CA ASP A 263 26.58 18.21 -32.37
C ASP A 263 26.57 17.23 -31.18
N VAL A 264 27.35 16.14 -31.23
CA VAL A 264 27.51 15.20 -30.11
C VAL A 264 27.99 15.92 -28.84
N HIS A 265 29.02 16.77 -28.92
CA HIS A 265 29.49 17.55 -27.78
C HIS A 265 28.41 18.49 -27.20
N ARG A 266 27.65 19.16 -28.07
CA ARG A 266 26.56 20.06 -27.67
C ARG A 266 25.45 19.28 -26.97
N ASP A 267 25.06 18.15 -27.52
CA ASP A 267 23.94 17.34 -27.02
C ASP A 267 24.30 16.71 -25.67
N ILE A 268 25.55 16.22 -25.49
CA ILE A 268 26.06 15.79 -24.19
C ILE A 268 26.10 16.93 -23.17
N HIS A 269 26.61 18.11 -23.55
CA HIS A 269 26.65 19.26 -22.63
C HIS A 269 25.25 19.71 -22.19
N THR A 270 24.29 19.67 -23.12
CA THR A 270 22.87 19.96 -22.82
C THR A 270 22.29 18.91 -21.90
N GLY A 271 22.55 17.63 -22.16
CA GLY A 271 22.12 16.52 -21.33
C GLY A 271 22.72 16.57 -19.92
N VAL A 272 23.99 16.93 -19.76
CA VAL A 272 24.64 17.10 -18.44
C VAL A 272 23.90 18.19 -17.66
N LYS A 273 23.68 19.36 -18.25
CA LYS A 273 22.94 20.45 -17.61
C LYS A 273 21.53 20.03 -17.18
N GLU A 274 20.82 19.33 -18.06
CA GLU A 274 19.49 18.78 -17.73
C GLU A 274 19.58 17.83 -16.53
N ALA A 275 20.49 16.85 -16.57
CA ALA A 275 20.58 15.84 -15.54
C ALA A 275 21.10 16.39 -14.19
N GLU A 276 22.00 17.38 -14.21
CA GLU A 276 22.47 18.09 -13.01
C GLU A 276 21.32 18.83 -12.33
N ASP A 277 20.56 19.63 -13.10
CA ASP A 277 19.43 20.40 -12.59
C ASP A 277 18.34 19.49 -12.03
N VAL A 278 17.94 18.46 -12.78
CA VAL A 278 16.92 17.51 -12.35
C VAL A 278 17.35 16.73 -11.11
N THR A 279 18.61 16.25 -11.06
CA THR A 279 19.11 15.51 -9.89
C THR A 279 19.16 16.42 -8.65
N LEU A 280 19.49 17.70 -8.82
CA LEU A 280 19.50 18.67 -7.73
C LEU A 280 18.09 18.95 -7.20
N ILE A 281 17.11 19.20 -8.09
CA ILE A 281 15.75 19.56 -7.68
C ILE A 281 14.96 18.39 -7.10
N LEU A 282 15.27 17.15 -7.49
CA LEU A 282 14.60 15.96 -6.95
C LEU A 282 15.08 15.59 -5.54
N ARG A 283 16.25 16.06 -5.10
CA ARG A 283 16.86 15.67 -3.82
C ARG A 283 15.96 15.94 -2.60
N PRO A 284 15.33 17.13 -2.42
CA PRO A 284 14.46 17.37 -1.26
C PRO A 284 13.24 16.45 -1.24
N LEU A 285 12.69 16.10 -2.42
CA LEU A 285 11.59 15.15 -2.52
C LEU A 285 12.06 13.73 -2.15
N GLN A 286 13.23 13.31 -2.63
CA GLN A 286 13.83 12.03 -2.25
C GLN A 286 13.98 11.91 -0.73
N GLU A 287 14.61 12.89 -0.08
CA GLU A 287 14.80 12.91 1.38
C GLU A 287 13.45 12.86 2.12
N LYS A 288 12.43 13.57 1.61
CA LYS A 288 11.10 13.55 2.22
C LYS A 288 10.41 12.19 2.08
N LEU A 289 10.52 11.52 0.93
CA LEU A 289 9.94 10.20 0.72
C LEU A 289 10.66 9.12 1.53
N GLU A 290 11.99 9.19 1.63
CA GLU A 290 12.78 8.30 2.49
C GLU A 290 12.38 8.45 3.97
N GLN A 291 12.09 9.67 4.44
CA GLN A 291 11.52 9.89 5.77
C GLN A 291 10.12 9.27 5.91
N VAL A 292 9.25 9.45 4.92
CA VAL A 292 7.88 8.88 4.93
C VAL A 292 7.91 7.35 4.98
N GLU A 293 8.83 6.70 4.28
CA GLU A 293 9.02 5.25 4.32
C GLU A 293 9.44 4.72 5.70
N GLN A 294 10.09 5.55 6.51
CA GLN A 294 10.56 5.20 7.85
C GLN A 294 9.56 5.59 8.96
N MET A 295 8.51 6.36 8.63
CA MET A 295 7.51 6.82 9.60
C MET A 295 6.55 5.70 10.01
N GLU A 296 6.00 5.82 11.22
CA GLU A 296 4.84 5.04 11.63
C GLU A 296 3.64 5.40 10.76
N TYR A 297 2.87 4.40 10.34
CA TYR A 297 1.78 4.57 9.36
C TYR A 297 0.76 5.63 9.78
N GLN A 298 0.46 5.72 11.08
CA GLN A 298 -0.46 6.68 11.68
C GLN A 298 -0.08 8.14 11.41
N GLN A 299 1.20 8.41 11.12
CA GLN A 299 1.73 9.75 10.90
C GLN A 299 1.74 10.15 9.41
N LEU A 300 1.53 9.20 8.50
CA LEU A 300 1.65 9.43 7.06
C LEU A 300 0.64 10.46 6.56
N GLY A 301 -0.65 10.32 6.89
CA GLY A 301 -1.69 11.23 6.38
C GLY A 301 -1.41 12.70 6.71
N ALA A 302 -0.93 12.99 7.92
CA ALA A 302 -0.55 14.35 8.34
C ALA A 302 0.65 14.92 7.56
N ASN A 303 1.47 14.06 6.94
CA ASN A 303 2.65 14.45 6.17
C ASN A 303 2.37 14.57 4.66
N MET A 304 1.19 14.20 4.17
CA MET A 304 0.88 14.20 2.73
C MET A 304 0.93 15.60 2.11
N ALA A 305 0.53 16.64 2.85
CA ALA A 305 0.68 18.03 2.43
C ALA A 305 2.16 18.42 2.21
N ALA A 306 3.05 17.98 3.09
CA ALA A 306 4.49 18.25 2.97
C ALA A 306 5.13 17.47 1.79
N VAL A 307 4.67 16.25 1.50
CA VAL A 307 5.08 15.50 0.31
C VAL A 307 4.65 16.26 -0.95
N MET A 308 3.40 16.70 -1.01
CA MET A 308 2.88 17.43 -2.18
C MET A 308 3.58 18.78 -2.36
N GLU A 309 3.94 19.47 -1.28
CA GLU A 309 4.75 20.69 -1.34
C GLU A 309 6.14 20.45 -1.93
N ALA A 310 6.80 19.34 -1.57
CA ALA A 310 8.07 18.96 -2.20
C ALA A 310 7.91 18.68 -3.70
N VAL A 311 6.80 18.04 -4.11
CA VAL A 311 6.47 17.85 -5.54
C VAL A 311 6.21 19.19 -6.25
N ARG A 312 5.53 20.13 -5.58
CA ARG A 312 5.31 21.48 -6.12
C ARG A 312 6.65 22.20 -6.38
N LEU A 313 7.59 22.10 -5.44
CA LEU A 313 8.93 22.68 -5.59
C LEU A 313 9.68 22.08 -6.78
N VAL A 314 9.52 20.78 -7.04
CA VAL A 314 10.08 20.12 -8.23
C VAL A 314 9.49 20.72 -9.51
N TRP A 315 8.18 20.93 -9.57
CA TRP A 315 7.50 21.56 -10.71
C TRP A 315 7.96 23.00 -10.96
N THR A 316 8.03 23.81 -9.90
CA THR A 316 8.37 25.23 -10.02
C THR A 316 9.88 25.45 -10.17
N GLY A 317 10.71 24.55 -9.66
CA GLY A 317 12.16 24.75 -9.52
C GLY A 317 13.03 24.33 -10.71
N SER A 318 12.49 23.55 -11.67
CA SER A 318 13.27 23.06 -12.81
C SER A 318 12.51 23.21 -14.12
N GLU A 319 13.05 23.99 -15.06
CA GLU A 319 12.50 24.09 -16.42
C GLU A 319 12.66 22.77 -17.20
N PHE A 320 13.69 22.00 -16.86
CA PHE A 320 13.97 20.70 -17.46
C PHE A 320 12.96 19.62 -17.02
N TYR A 321 12.59 19.61 -15.74
CA TYR A 321 11.64 18.63 -15.21
C TYR A 321 10.17 19.01 -15.41
N ARG A 322 9.87 20.30 -15.63
CA ARG A 322 8.52 20.86 -15.83
C ARG A 322 7.86 20.42 -17.14
N ARG A 323 7.68 19.12 -17.30
CA ARG A 323 6.97 18.45 -18.40
C ARG A 323 5.80 17.67 -17.80
N PRO A 324 4.56 17.84 -18.29
CA PRO A 324 3.39 17.14 -17.78
C PRO A 324 3.58 15.63 -17.64
N CYS A 325 4.15 14.96 -18.66
CA CYS A 325 4.38 13.52 -18.63
C CYS A 325 5.30 13.07 -17.47
N ARG A 326 6.41 13.79 -17.23
CA ARG A 326 7.35 13.48 -16.13
C ARG A 326 6.67 13.64 -14.77
N MET A 327 5.89 14.71 -14.61
CA MET A 327 5.15 14.95 -13.37
C MET A 327 4.08 13.89 -13.11
N VAL A 328 3.33 13.49 -14.14
CA VAL A 328 2.34 12.40 -14.04
C VAL A 328 3.02 11.10 -13.59
N VAL A 329 4.12 10.71 -14.23
CA VAL A 329 4.85 9.49 -13.88
C VAL A 329 5.42 9.54 -12.47
N LEU A 330 5.98 10.67 -12.05
CA LEU A 330 6.46 10.86 -10.67
C LEU A 330 5.32 10.69 -9.66
N LEU A 331 4.17 11.33 -9.90
CA LEU A 331 3.02 11.21 -9.00
C LEU A 331 2.44 9.79 -8.99
N GLN A 332 2.43 9.09 -10.13
CA GLN A 332 2.07 7.66 -10.19
C GLN A 332 3.02 6.81 -9.34
N LYS A 333 4.34 7.04 -9.45
CA LYS A 333 5.34 6.36 -8.62
C LYS A 333 5.11 6.64 -7.13
N ILE A 334 4.76 7.87 -6.75
CA ILE A 334 4.39 8.22 -5.35
C ILE A 334 3.12 7.48 -4.93
N CYS A 335 2.10 7.40 -5.79
CA CYS A 335 0.90 6.60 -5.52
C CYS A 335 1.24 5.12 -5.29
N ASN A 336 2.11 4.55 -6.12
CA ASN A 336 2.57 3.16 -5.97
C ASN A 336 3.28 2.94 -4.63
N LEU A 337 4.10 3.89 -4.19
CA LEU A 337 4.73 3.85 -2.87
C LEU A 337 3.69 3.87 -1.74
N LEU A 338 2.69 4.75 -1.80
CA LEU A 338 1.64 4.82 -0.80
C LEU A 338 0.81 3.53 -0.75
N VAL A 339 0.48 2.93 -1.90
CA VAL A 339 -0.18 1.62 -1.99
C VAL A 339 0.69 0.53 -1.37
N HIS A 340 1.99 0.52 -1.67
CA HIS A 340 2.93 -0.45 -1.09
C HIS A 340 2.99 -0.36 0.45
N LEU A 341 3.13 0.85 1.00
CA LEU A 341 3.13 1.08 2.44
C LEU A 341 1.79 0.68 3.07
N SER A 342 0.68 0.99 2.41
CA SER A 342 -0.68 0.63 2.86
C SER A 342 -0.87 -0.88 2.96
N ARG A 343 -0.51 -1.63 1.91
CA ARG A 343 -0.62 -3.10 1.88
C ARG A 343 0.27 -3.75 2.93
N LYS A 344 1.48 -3.22 3.13
CA LYS A 344 2.41 -3.67 4.17
C LYS A 344 1.85 -3.44 5.58
N PHE A 345 1.22 -2.29 5.82
CA PHE A 345 0.59 -1.95 7.10
C PHE A 345 -0.59 -2.86 7.41
N LEU A 346 -1.50 -3.04 6.45
CA LEU A 346 -2.68 -3.90 6.58
C LEU A 346 -2.35 -5.40 6.64
N ARG A 347 -1.13 -5.79 6.26
CA ARG A 347 -0.71 -7.19 6.13
C ARG A 347 -1.61 -7.99 5.17
N GLY A 348 -2.04 -7.37 4.07
CA GLY A 348 -2.78 -7.96 2.93
C GLY A 348 -3.66 -9.19 3.24
N GLN A 349 -3.04 -10.37 3.21
CA GLN A 349 -3.67 -11.68 3.47
C GLN A 349 -4.38 -11.79 4.83
N GLU A 350 -3.89 -11.11 5.87
CA GLU A 350 -4.45 -11.21 7.22
C GLU A 350 -5.70 -10.32 7.44
N VAL A 351 -6.01 -9.41 6.50
CA VAL A 351 -7.13 -8.47 6.64
C VAL A 351 -8.45 -9.20 6.81
N MET A 352 -8.69 -10.24 6.01
CA MET A 352 -9.94 -11.02 6.09
C MET A 352 -9.97 -11.98 7.28
N ARG A 353 -8.81 -12.44 7.77
CA ARG A 353 -8.72 -13.22 9.01
C ARG A 353 -9.12 -12.42 10.26
N GLY A 354 -9.01 -11.09 10.16
CA GLY A 354 -9.55 -10.16 11.15
C GLY A 354 -11.05 -10.30 11.40
N LEU A 355 -11.82 -10.81 10.42
CA LEU A 355 -13.26 -10.99 10.55
C LEU A 355 -13.64 -11.94 11.70
N MET A 356 -12.83 -12.98 11.94
CA MET A 356 -13.07 -13.97 13.00
C MET A 356 -12.50 -13.55 14.36
N SER A 357 -11.39 -12.80 14.34
CA SER A 357 -10.61 -12.47 15.54
C SER A 357 -11.09 -11.19 16.24
N GLY A 358 -11.90 -10.39 15.54
CA GLY A 358 -12.34 -9.06 15.96
C GLY A 358 -12.22 -8.06 14.81
N PRO A 359 -13.32 -7.77 14.07
CA PRO A 359 -13.26 -6.90 12.89
C PRO A 359 -13.01 -5.42 13.23
N GLY A 360 -13.24 -4.99 14.47
CA GLY A 360 -13.11 -3.58 14.91
C GLY A 360 -11.70 -2.98 14.69
N PRO A 361 -10.64 -3.55 15.28
CA PRO A 361 -9.27 -3.05 15.09
C PRO A 361 -8.84 -3.00 13.61
N VAL A 362 -9.19 -4.02 12.83
CA VAL A 362 -8.86 -4.08 11.39
C VAL A 362 -9.63 -3.01 10.61
N LEU A 363 -10.90 -2.76 10.98
CA LEU A 363 -11.69 -1.68 10.40
C LEU A 363 -11.07 -0.30 10.66
N ASP A 364 -10.56 -0.06 11.85
CA ASP A 364 -9.88 1.20 12.19
C ASP A 364 -8.57 1.37 11.39
N ASP A 365 -7.80 0.29 11.21
CA ASP A 365 -6.62 0.29 10.34
C ASP A 365 -6.97 0.58 8.88
N VAL A 366 -8.03 -0.04 8.34
CA VAL A 366 -8.51 0.22 6.96
C VAL A 366 -8.97 1.67 6.81
N ARG A 367 -9.71 2.22 7.78
CA ARG A 367 -10.14 3.62 7.78
C ARG A 367 -8.95 4.58 7.82
N LEU A 368 -7.92 4.27 8.61
CA LEU A 368 -6.69 5.06 8.67
C LEU A 368 -5.96 5.07 7.31
N VAL A 369 -5.91 3.93 6.62
CA VAL A 369 -5.35 3.83 5.26
C VAL A 369 -6.14 4.70 4.29
N ILE A 370 -7.46 4.54 4.24
CA ILE A 370 -8.34 5.33 3.37
C ILE A 370 -8.13 6.82 3.60
N TRP A 371 -8.13 7.26 4.87
CA TRP A 371 -7.89 8.65 5.24
C TRP A 371 -6.52 9.15 4.78
N THR A 372 -5.46 8.34 4.94
CA THR A 372 -4.10 8.68 4.52
C THR A 372 -4.02 8.92 3.01
N LEU A 373 -4.61 8.03 2.21
CA LEU A 373 -4.62 8.15 0.75
C LEU A 373 -5.49 9.33 0.26
N GLN A 374 -6.64 9.56 0.92
CA GLN A 374 -7.49 10.71 0.65
C GLN A 374 -6.77 12.03 0.98
N SER A 375 -6.01 12.07 2.08
CA SER A 375 -5.21 13.25 2.46
C SER A 375 -4.19 13.63 1.38
N PHE A 376 -3.61 12.65 0.68
CA PHE A 376 -2.73 12.92 -0.48
C PHE A 376 -3.49 13.51 -1.67
N LYS A 377 -4.68 12.97 -2.00
CA LYS A 377 -5.53 13.54 -3.06
C LYS A 377 -5.99 14.95 -2.74
N GLU A 378 -6.36 15.21 -1.48
CA GLU A 378 -6.73 16.55 -1.02
C GLU A 378 -5.55 17.53 -1.13
N ALA A 379 -4.36 17.13 -0.70
CA ALA A 379 -3.14 17.92 -0.85
C ALA A 379 -2.83 18.24 -2.32
N TYR A 380 -3.01 17.27 -3.23
CA TYR A 380 -2.87 17.49 -4.67
C TYR A 380 -3.85 18.54 -5.19
N ILE A 381 -5.13 18.46 -4.81
CA ILE A 381 -6.17 19.42 -5.25
C ILE A 381 -5.83 20.83 -4.74
N GLN A 382 -5.41 20.96 -3.49
CA GLN A 382 -4.97 22.22 -2.90
C GLN A 382 -3.76 22.80 -3.66
N CYS A 383 -2.74 21.97 -3.93
CA CYS A 383 -1.56 22.36 -4.68
C CYS A 383 -1.91 22.83 -6.10
N ARG A 384 -2.78 22.11 -6.79
CA ARG A 384 -3.26 22.50 -8.12
C ARG A 384 -3.97 23.84 -8.10
N THR A 385 -4.87 24.05 -7.14
CA THR A 385 -5.63 25.31 -6.98
C THR A 385 -4.68 26.49 -6.72
N LEU A 386 -3.64 26.28 -5.91
CA LEU A 386 -2.62 27.28 -5.63
C LEU A 386 -1.82 27.67 -6.88
N LEU A 387 -1.42 26.69 -7.71
CA LEU A 387 -0.73 26.94 -8.97
C LEU A 387 -1.62 27.62 -10.01
N GLU A 388 -2.91 27.27 -10.07
CA GLU A 388 -3.89 27.93 -10.94
C GLU A 388 -4.06 29.42 -10.57
N ASN A 389 -4.09 29.74 -9.28
CA ASN A 389 -4.16 31.12 -8.79
C ASN A 389 -2.88 31.92 -9.10
N GLN A 390 -1.70 31.32 -8.93
CA GLN A 390 -0.41 31.96 -9.23
C GLN A 390 -0.25 32.28 -10.73
N ASN A 391 -0.73 31.40 -11.61
CA ASN A 391 -0.68 31.62 -13.05
C ASN A 391 -1.58 32.78 -13.52
N GLN A 392 -2.63 33.15 -12.79
CA GLN A 392 -3.46 34.31 -13.10
C GLN A 392 -2.71 35.65 -12.88
N GLU A 393 -1.63 35.64 -12.11
CA GLU A 393 -0.83 36.83 -11.76
C GLU A 393 0.36 37.07 -12.71
N GLY A 394 0.54 36.24 -13.75
CA GLY A 394 1.48 36.51 -14.85
C GLY A 394 2.49 35.40 -15.18
N ASP A 395 2.45 34.26 -14.50
CA ASP A 395 3.34 33.12 -14.81
C ASP A 395 2.74 32.17 -15.85
N THR A 396 3.56 31.69 -16.79
CA THR A 396 3.13 30.92 -17.98
C THR A 396 3.16 29.39 -17.76
N HIS A 397 3.18 28.92 -16.51
CA HIS A 397 3.54 27.54 -16.17
C HIS A 397 2.32 26.73 -15.72
N THR A 398 1.53 26.25 -16.68
CA THR A 398 0.25 25.56 -16.42
C THR A 398 0.46 24.11 -15.98
N TRP A 399 -0.07 23.77 -14.80
CA TRP A 399 -0.25 22.39 -14.34
C TRP A 399 -1.42 21.75 -15.11
N ASP A 400 -1.19 21.46 -16.39
CA ASP A 400 -2.23 21.08 -17.35
C ASP A 400 -2.15 19.60 -17.71
N PHE A 401 -2.63 18.76 -16.79
CA PHE A 401 -2.88 17.35 -17.06
C PHE A 401 -4.06 16.81 -16.24
N PRO A 402 -4.83 15.85 -16.78
CA PRO A 402 -5.95 15.26 -16.06
C PRO A 402 -5.51 14.48 -14.82
N SER A 403 -6.22 14.65 -13.70
CA SER A 403 -5.95 13.94 -12.44
C SER A 403 -6.13 12.43 -12.55
N HIS A 404 -7.01 11.93 -13.44
CA HIS A 404 -7.21 10.49 -13.62
C HIS A 404 -5.96 9.78 -14.15
N LEU A 405 -5.07 10.48 -14.88
CA LEU A 405 -3.79 9.90 -15.32
C LEU A 405 -2.88 9.64 -14.12
N VAL A 406 -2.96 10.45 -13.07
CA VAL A 406 -2.19 10.27 -11.84
C VAL A 406 -2.79 9.18 -10.96
N PHE A 407 -4.11 9.25 -10.74
CA PHE A 407 -4.76 8.51 -9.66
C PHE A 407 -5.41 7.20 -10.06
N PHE A 408 -5.42 6.79 -11.34
CA PHE A 408 -6.12 5.58 -11.80
C PHE A 408 -5.88 4.35 -10.90
N HIS A 409 -4.61 4.02 -10.61
CA HIS A 409 -4.29 2.88 -9.74
C HIS A 409 -4.64 3.11 -8.28
N LEU A 410 -4.45 4.33 -7.77
CA LEU A 410 -4.79 4.69 -6.40
C LEU A 410 -6.31 4.62 -6.16
N ASP A 411 -7.10 5.02 -7.15
CA ASP A 411 -8.57 5.04 -7.10
C ASP A 411 -9.14 3.63 -7.14
N ASN A 412 -8.54 2.73 -7.93
CA ASN A 412 -8.89 1.30 -7.90
C ASN A 412 -8.59 0.69 -6.52
N PHE A 413 -7.43 1.01 -5.93
CA PHE A 413 -7.10 0.55 -4.59
C PHE A 413 -8.03 1.13 -3.51
N LEU A 414 -8.38 2.41 -3.59
CA LEU A 414 -9.36 3.04 -2.68
C LEU A 414 -10.74 2.38 -2.79
N THR A 415 -11.19 2.08 -4.00
CA THR A 415 -12.45 1.37 -4.24
C THR A 415 -12.42 0.01 -3.55
N ARG A 416 -11.33 -0.75 -3.73
CA ARG A 416 -11.13 -2.04 -3.04
C ARG A 416 -11.16 -1.90 -1.52
N LEU A 417 -10.49 -0.89 -0.96
CA LEU A 417 -10.49 -0.65 0.49
C LEU A 417 -11.87 -0.28 1.02
N HIS A 418 -12.68 0.47 0.26
CA HIS A 418 -14.06 0.76 0.64
C HIS A 418 -14.93 -0.50 0.66
N SER A 419 -14.76 -1.41 -0.30
CA SER A 419 -15.43 -2.70 -0.27
C SER A 419 -15.03 -3.54 0.95
N ILE A 420 -13.74 -3.58 1.29
CA ILE A 420 -13.24 -4.25 2.50
C ILE A 420 -13.84 -3.61 3.76
N GLN A 421 -13.86 -2.28 3.82
CA GLN A 421 -14.45 -1.52 4.93
C GLN A 421 -15.93 -1.86 5.10
N GLU A 422 -16.68 -2.01 4.01
CA GLU A 422 -18.09 -2.39 4.04
C GLU A 422 -18.28 -3.80 4.63
N VAL A 423 -17.52 -4.79 4.16
CA VAL A 423 -17.53 -6.16 4.71
C VAL A 423 -17.24 -6.17 6.20
N LEU A 424 -16.23 -5.43 6.65
CA LEU A 424 -15.86 -5.32 8.06
C LEU A 424 -16.96 -4.64 8.90
N CYS A 425 -17.57 -3.55 8.39
CA CYS A 425 -18.69 -2.87 9.05
C CYS A 425 -19.90 -3.79 9.21
N VAL A 426 -20.30 -4.47 8.13
CA VAL A 426 -21.41 -5.43 8.12
C VAL A 426 -21.16 -6.56 9.10
N SER A 427 -19.95 -7.10 9.08
CA SER A 427 -19.57 -8.18 9.99
C SER A 427 -19.61 -7.72 11.43
N LEU A 428 -19.07 -6.55 11.76
CA LEU A 428 -19.10 -5.99 13.11
C LEU A 428 -20.54 -5.80 13.65
N GLN A 429 -21.48 -5.43 12.78
CA GLN A 429 -22.90 -5.33 13.15
C GLN A 429 -23.50 -6.71 13.40
N LEU A 430 -23.31 -7.67 12.49
CA LEU A 430 -23.91 -9.01 12.60
C LEU A 430 -23.31 -9.85 13.74
N HIS A 431 -22.07 -9.60 14.15
CA HIS A 431 -21.50 -10.22 15.36
C HIS A 431 -22.25 -9.86 16.65
N GLN A 432 -23.01 -8.78 16.69
CA GLN A 432 -23.83 -8.43 17.86
C GLN A 432 -25.05 -9.34 18.04
N LEU A 433 -25.40 -10.14 17.02
CA LEU A 433 -26.50 -11.11 17.09
C LEU A 433 -26.26 -12.22 18.12
N ASP A 434 -25.01 -12.56 18.43
CA ASP A 434 -24.62 -13.57 19.42
C ASP A 434 -25.22 -13.31 20.81
N GLN A 435 -25.39 -12.03 21.16
CA GLN A 435 -25.89 -11.62 22.48
C GLN A 435 -27.41 -11.37 22.49
N VAL A 436 -28.10 -11.53 21.36
CA VAL A 436 -29.51 -11.21 21.24
C VAL A 436 -30.35 -12.36 21.80
N VAL A 437 -31.06 -12.09 22.90
CA VAL A 437 -32.00 -13.03 23.50
C VAL A 437 -33.39 -12.38 23.55
N LEU A 438 -34.33 -12.93 22.79
CA LEU A 438 -35.71 -12.48 22.77
C LEU A 438 -36.47 -13.08 23.95
N SER A 439 -37.07 -12.21 24.75
CA SER A 439 -37.92 -12.59 25.88
C SER A 439 -39.40 -12.52 25.49
N GLY A 440 -40.22 -13.47 25.95
CA GLY A 440 -41.66 -13.52 25.64
C GLY A 440 -42.19 -14.94 25.54
N VAL A 441 -43.49 -15.07 25.25
CA VAL A 441 -44.17 -16.38 25.12
C VAL A 441 -43.53 -17.23 24.02
N ASP A 442 -43.26 -16.61 22.87
CA ASP A 442 -42.57 -17.23 21.73
C ASP A 442 -41.08 -16.79 21.63
N GLY A 443 -40.56 -16.11 22.66
CA GLY A 443 -39.21 -15.53 22.65
C GLY A 443 -38.11 -16.57 22.45
N ARG A 444 -38.27 -17.78 23.01
CA ARG A 444 -37.32 -18.90 22.81
C ARG A 444 -37.27 -19.32 21.35
N MET A 445 -38.41 -19.44 20.69
CA MET A 445 -38.48 -19.83 19.28
C MET A 445 -37.79 -18.78 18.41
N TRP A 446 -38.05 -17.49 18.64
CA TRP A 446 -37.42 -16.42 17.86
C TRP A 446 -35.91 -16.31 18.14
N THR A 447 -35.47 -16.56 19.37
CA THR A 447 -34.05 -16.63 19.73
C THR A 447 -33.35 -17.77 18.99
N ASP A 448 -33.95 -18.96 18.91
CA ASP A 448 -33.39 -20.10 18.17
C ASP A 448 -33.23 -19.77 16.67
N VAL A 449 -34.18 -19.02 16.06
CA VAL A 449 -34.06 -18.57 14.66
C VAL A 449 -32.94 -17.55 14.47
N VAL A 450 -32.82 -16.56 15.37
CA VAL A 450 -31.73 -15.57 15.32
C VAL A 450 -30.37 -16.24 15.48
N GLN A 451 -30.27 -17.23 16.38
CA GLN A 451 -29.04 -18.00 16.54
C GLN A 451 -28.70 -18.79 15.27
N GLY A 452 -29.68 -19.40 14.60
CA GLY A 452 -29.46 -20.06 13.32
C GLY A 452 -28.98 -19.08 12.22
N VAL A 453 -29.52 -17.86 12.18
CA VAL A 453 -29.02 -16.80 11.28
C VAL A 453 -27.57 -16.45 11.61
N TYR A 454 -27.22 -16.37 12.89
CA TYR A 454 -25.87 -16.09 13.34
C TYR A 454 -24.87 -17.23 13.00
N GLU A 455 -25.28 -18.48 13.15
CA GLU A 455 -24.48 -19.65 12.76
C GLU A 455 -24.19 -19.67 11.24
N ASP A 456 -25.21 -19.36 10.42
CA ASP A 456 -25.04 -19.24 8.96
C ASP A 456 -24.09 -18.08 8.60
N PHE A 457 -24.24 -16.94 9.27
CA PHE A 457 -23.32 -15.80 9.14
C PHE A 457 -21.86 -16.20 9.43
N LEU A 458 -21.62 -16.91 10.54
CA LEU A 458 -20.27 -17.38 10.88
C LEU A 458 -19.69 -18.31 9.81
N CYS A 459 -20.52 -19.16 9.19
CA CYS A 459 -20.08 -20.00 8.07
C CYS A 459 -19.65 -19.15 6.86
N HIS A 460 -20.41 -18.11 6.52
CA HIS A 460 -20.07 -17.21 5.42
C HIS A 460 -18.79 -16.40 5.69
N VAL A 461 -18.62 -15.91 6.92
CA VAL A 461 -17.41 -15.20 7.33
C VAL A 461 -16.19 -16.11 7.32
N THR A 462 -16.33 -17.35 7.80
CA THR A 462 -15.23 -18.33 7.80
C THR A 462 -14.75 -18.62 6.37
N ALA A 463 -15.68 -18.79 5.42
CA ALA A 463 -15.34 -18.98 4.02
C ALA A 463 -14.60 -17.77 3.42
N LEU A 464 -14.95 -16.54 3.83
CA LEU A 464 -14.27 -15.33 3.37
C LEU A 464 -12.91 -15.14 4.05
N SER A 465 -12.75 -15.56 5.29
CA SER A 465 -11.48 -15.47 6.03
C SER A 465 -10.43 -16.48 5.59
N ASP A 466 -10.86 -17.63 5.06
CA ASP A 466 -10.00 -18.71 4.57
C ASP A 466 -9.59 -18.50 3.10
N CYS A 467 -9.51 -17.25 2.64
CA CYS A 467 -9.11 -16.94 1.27
C CYS A 467 -7.61 -17.19 1.00
N ASP A 468 -7.31 -17.82 -0.14
CA ASP A 468 -5.92 -18.13 -0.57
C ASP A 468 -5.21 -16.96 -1.30
N TYR A 469 -5.87 -15.82 -1.45
CA TYR A 469 -5.38 -14.64 -2.17
C TYR A 469 -5.20 -13.42 -1.25
N ASP A 470 -4.53 -12.37 -1.73
CA ASP A 470 -4.44 -11.09 -1.02
C ASP A 470 -5.67 -10.21 -1.38
N PRO A 471 -6.63 -10.02 -0.46
CA PRO A 471 -7.84 -9.22 -0.72
C PRO A 471 -7.53 -7.76 -1.01
N THR A 472 -6.36 -7.26 -0.55
CA THR A 472 -5.93 -5.88 -0.76
C THR A 472 -5.28 -5.66 -2.12
N ASP A 473 -5.01 -6.71 -2.90
CA ASP A 473 -4.42 -6.56 -4.23
C ASP A 473 -5.47 -6.06 -5.23
N PRO A 474 -5.33 -4.84 -5.78
CA PRO A 474 -6.29 -4.31 -6.75
C PRO A 474 -6.24 -5.01 -8.10
N ASP A 475 -5.16 -5.73 -8.42
CA ASP A 475 -5.02 -6.42 -9.71
C ASP A 475 -5.66 -7.83 -9.68
N ASP A 476 -5.98 -8.35 -8.47
CA ASP A 476 -6.66 -9.64 -8.28
C ASP A 476 -8.18 -9.48 -8.25
N GLN A 477 -8.88 -10.16 -9.17
CA GLN A 477 -10.34 -10.14 -9.30
C GLN A 477 -11.06 -11.15 -8.40
N SER A 478 -10.33 -12.08 -7.77
CA SER A 478 -10.91 -13.16 -6.94
C SER A 478 -11.73 -12.60 -5.77
N PHE A 479 -11.27 -11.49 -5.19
CA PHE A 479 -11.99 -10.81 -4.11
C PHE A 479 -13.36 -10.30 -4.52
N GLU A 480 -13.50 -9.70 -5.71
CA GLU A 480 -14.79 -9.14 -6.16
C GLU A 480 -15.83 -10.24 -6.36
N LEU A 481 -15.41 -11.40 -6.89
CA LEU A 481 -16.30 -12.55 -7.05
C LEU A 481 -16.82 -13.08 -5.69
N HIS A 482 -15.96 -13.14 -4.67
CA HIS A 482 -16.36 -13.57 -3.34
C HIS A 482 -17.18 -12.50 -2.61
N LEU A 483 -16.90 -11.21 -2.85
CA LEU A 483 -17.65 -10.10 -2.32
C LEU A 483 -19.11 -10.12 -2.82
N ASP A 484 -19.33 -10.32 -4.12
CA ASP A 484 -20.67 -10.41 -4.69
C ASP A 484 -21.49 -11.54 -4.05
N GLN A 485 -20.85 -12.70 -3.81
CA GLN A 485 -21.47 -13.81 -3.12
C GLN A 485 -21.81 -13.46 -1.66
N PHE A 486 -20.89 -12.81 -0.95
CA PHE A 486 -21.11 -12.38 0.43
C PHE A 486 -22.26 -11.38 0.54
N VAL A 487 -22.38 -10.42 -0.38
CA VAL A 487 -23.49 -9.44 -0.41
C VAL A 487 -24.84 -10.14 -0.58
N VAL A 488 -24.93 -11.14 -1.46
CA VAL A 488 -26.14 -11.94 -1.63
C VAL A 488 -26.48 -12.71 -0.36
N GLN A 489 -25.49 -13.34 0.27
CA GLN A 489 -25.65 -14.07 1.53
C GLN A 489 -26.14 -13.15 2.66
N VAL A 490 -25.53 -11.99 2.84
CA VAL A 490 -25.93 -11.00 3.83
C VAL A 490 -27.37 -10.52 3.60
N THR A 491 -27.77 -10.32 2.34
CA THR A 491 -29.13 -9.90 1.99
C THR A 491 -30.17 -10.97 2.36
N ASP A 492 -29.85 -12.26 2.20
CA ASP A 492 -30.71 -13.37 2.66
C ASP A 492 -30.85 -13.37 4.19
N LEU A 493 -29.73 -13.24 4.91
CA LEU A 493 -29.73 -13.15 6.38
C LEU A 493 -30.57 -11.96 6.87
N GLU A 494 -30.43 -10.79 6.26
CA GLU A 494 -31.25 -9.61 6.55
C GLU A 494 -32.74 -9.88 6.33
N SER A 495 -33.10 -10.53 5.23
CA SER A 495 -34.50 -10.86 4.92
C SER A 495 -35.11 -11.80 5.96
N ARG A 496 -34.32 -12.78 6.46
CA ARG A 496 -34.73 -13.65 7.56
C ARG A 496 -34.88 -12.88 8.86
N LEU A 497 -33.95 -11.98 9.19
CA LEU A 497 -34.03 -11.11 10.37
C LEU A 497 -35.25 -10.20 10.32
N VAL A 498 -35.58 -9.62 9.16
CA VAL A 498 -36.81 -8.84 8.97
C VAL A 498 -38.04 -9.66 9.30
N SER A 499 -38.12 -10.90 8.80
CA SER A 499 -39.27 -11.77 9.08
C SER A 499 -39.42 -12.05 10.58
N VAL A 500 -38.32 -12.30 11.30
CA VAL A 500 -38.34 -12.50 12.75
C VAL A 500 -38.74 -11.22 13.47
N LEU A 501 -38.16 -10.07 13.10
CA LEU A 501 -38.44 -8.77 13.71
C LEU A 501 -39.91 -8.37 13.55
N SER A 502 -40.47 -8.48 12.34
CA SER A 502 -41.87 -8.13 12.08
C SER A 502 -42.83 -8.97 12.94
N ARG A 503 -42.57 -10.27 13.08
CA ARG A 503 -43.40 -11.16 13.90
C ARG A 503 -43.22 -10.89 15.39
N ALA A 504 -41.99 -10.69 15.85
CA ALA A 504 -41.73 -10.32 17.24
C ALA A 504 -42.37 -8.97 17.62
N PHE A 505 -42.43 -8.01 16.69
CA PHE A 505 -43.18 -6.77 16.89
C PHE A 505 -44.69 -7.00 16.95
N GLU A 506 -45.26 -7.95 16.20
CA GLU A 506 -46.68 -8.34 16.27
C GLU A 506 -47.05 -9.03 17.59
N ASP A 507 -46.13 -9.80 18.18
CA ASP A 507 -46.32 -10.44 19.48
C ASP A 507 -46.23 -9.44 20.67
N CYS A 508 -45.70 -8.23 20.45
CA CYS A 508 -45.60 -7.20 21.48
C CYS A 508 -46.99 -6.65 21.87
N CYS A 509 -47.34 -6.74 23.15
CA CYS A 509 -48.65 -6.30 23.65
C CYS A 509 -48.65 -4.86 24.19
N ASP A 510 -47.48 -4.31 24.52
CA ASP A 510 -47.31 -3.02 25.19
C ASP A 510 -46.17 -2.22 24.56
N SER A 511 -46.21 -0.90 24.74
CA SER A 511 -45.19 -0.01 24.15
C SER A 511 -43.79 -0.26 24.70
N SER A 512 -43.67 -0.75 25.94
CA SER A 512 -42.39 -1.00 26.61
C SER A 512 -41.65 -2.19 26.00
N SER A 513 -42.34 -3.31 25.80
CA SER A 513 -41.77 -4.51 25.14
C SER A 513 -41.30 -4.20 23.72
N ALA A 514 -42.11 -3.48 22.95
CA ALA A 514 -41.75 -3.09 21.59
C ALA A 514 -40.54 -2.13 21.57
N ALA A 515 -40.46 -1.19 22.52
CA ALA A 515 -39.30 -0.31 22.69
C ALA A 515 -38.04 -1.06 23.13
N GLN A 516 -38.15 -2.11 23.94
CA GLN A 516 -37.03 -2.98 24.27
C GLN A 516 -36.50 -3.72 23.03
N LEU A 517 -37.39 -4.19 22.15
CA LEU A 517 -37.00 -4.84 20.91
C LEU A 517 -36.24 -3.89 19.98
N VAL A 518 -36.70 -2.64 19.85
CA VAL A 518 -35.98 -1.58 19.12
C VAL A 518 -34.59 -1.35 19.71
N LYS A 519 -34.45 -1.31 21.05
CA LYS A 519 -33.16 -1.14 21.71
C LYS A 519 -32.21 -2.30 21.43
N MET A 520 -32.70 -3.54 21.50
CA MET A 520 -31.88 -4.74 21.27
C MET A 520 -31.34 -4.76 19.84
N PHE A 521 -32.16 -4.43 18.84
CA PHE A 521 -31.76 -4.47 17.43
C PHE A 521 -31.29 -3.14 16.87
N ARG A 522 -30.99 -2.14 17.72
CA ARG A 522 -30.65 -0.78 17.26
C ARG A 522 -29.51 -0.76 16.24
N PHE A 523 -28.54 -1.66 16.38
CA PHE A 523 -27.38 -1.80 15.48
C PHE A 523 -27.73 -2.26 14.05
N LEU A 524 -28.91 -2.86 13.84
CA LEU A 524 -29.40 -3.30 12.52
C LEU A 524 -30.40 -2.33 11.88
N LEU A 525 -31.01 -1.45 12.67
CA LEU A 525 -32.08 -0.55 12.20
C LEU A 525 -31.59 0.55 11.25
N ASP A 526 -30.27 0.78 11.16
CA ASP A 526 -29.69 1.69 10.17
C ASP A 526 -29.59 1.05 8.77
N ARG A 527 -29.79 -0.27 8.64
CA ARG A 527 -29.74 -0.95 7.35
C ARG A 527 -31.02 -0.70 6.55
N PRO A 528 -30.92 -0.31 5.27
CA PRO A 528 -32.06 0.20 4.51
C PRO A 528 -33.18 -0.84 4.32
N LEU A 529 -32.84 -2.12 4.12
CA LEU A 529 -33.84 -3.19 3.98
C LEU A 529 -34.63 -3.38 5.27
N ILE A 530 -33.95 -3.40 6.41
CA ILE A 530 -34.57 -3.56 7.73
C ILE A 530 -35.39 -2.33 8.10
N GLN A 531 -34.82 -1.14 7.91
CA GLN A 531 -35.48 0.13 8.22
C GLN A 531 -36.82 0.28 7.49
N ASN A 532 -36.85 -0.04 6.19
CA ASN A 532 -38.06 0.08 5.37
C ASN A 532 -39.19 -0.84 5.84
N GLN A 533 -38.86 -2.05 6.29
CA GLN A 533 -39.84 -3.06 6.72
C GLN A 533 -40.27 -2.89 8.17
N VAL A 534 -39.39 -2.37 9.03
CA VAL A 534 -39.68 -2.13 10.45
C VAL A 534 -40.44 -0.82 10.66
N ARG A 535 -40.32 0.17 9.76
CA ARG A 535 -40.97 1.49 9.88
C ARG A 535 -42.48 1.45 10.20
N PRO A 536 -43.32 0.61 9.58
CA PRO A 536 -44.74 0.50 9.94
C PRO A 536 -44.96 0.04 11.39
N HIS A 537 -44.11 -0.85 11.90
CA HIS A 537 -44.17 -1.31 13.28
C HIS A 537 -43.75 -0.22 14.27
N LEU A 538 -42.79 0.64 13.89
CA LEU A 538 -42.40 1.81 14.68
C LEU A 538 -43.55 2.82 14.79
N ILE A 539 -44.30 3.07 13.70
CA ILE A 539 -45.48 3.94 13.73
C ILE A 539 -46.57 3.33 14.64
N ARG A 540 -46.84 2.02 14.54
CA ARG A 540 -47.78 1.32 15.42
C ARG A 540 -47.39 1.43 16.90
N LEU A 541 -46.10 1.44 17.22
CA LEU A 541 -45.60 1.68 18.57
C LEU A 541 -45.98 3.08 19.06
N VAL A 542 -45.82 4.11 18.22
CA VAL A 542 -46.24 5.49 18.56
C VAL A 542 -47.74 5.56 18.82
N GLU A 543 -48.56 4.92 17.98
CA GLU A 543 -50.01 4.82 18.19
C GLU A 543 -50.35 4.13 19.52
N THR A 544 -49.64 3.05 19.86
CA THR A 544 -49.82 2.32 21.11
C THR A 544 -49.49 3.19 22.32
N VAL A 545 -48.42 4.00 22.25
CA VAL A 545 -48.08 4.99 23.29
C VAL A 545 -49.22 5.99 23.51
N LEU A 546 -49.80 6.52 22.42
CA LEU A 546 -50.96 7.43 22.52
C LEU A 546 -52.16 6.75 23.18
N VAL A 547 -52.44 5.49 22.85
CA VAL A 547 -53.51 4.71 23.49
C VAL A 547 -53.23 4.47 24.98
N GLU A 548 -52.00 4.18 25.37
CA GLU A 548 -51.61 4.01 26.78
C GLU A 548 -51.74 5.31 27.59
N LEU A 549 -51.42 6.45 26.97
CA LEU A 549 -51.67 7.78 27.52
C LEU A 549 -53.18 8.02 27.73
N ASP A 550 -54.01 7.74 26.72
CA ASP A 550 -55.47 7.86 26.83
C ASP A 550 -56.07 6.95 27.90
N GLN A 551 -55.55 5.72 28.04
CA GLN A 551 -55.94 4.80 29.11
C GLN A 551 -55.63 5.38 30.50
N THR A 552 -54.50 6.07 30.65
CA THR A 552 -54.10 6.72 31.91
C THR A 552 -55.10 7.81 32.30
N GLU A 553 -55.59 8.59 31.35
CA GLU A 553 -56.67 9.57 31.60
C GLU A 553 -58.00 8.88 31.96
N ARG A 554 -58.38 7.81 31.26
CA ARG A 554 -59.60 7.05 31.59
C ARG A 554 -59.56 6.46 33.00
N LEU A 555 -58.40 5.95 33.42
CA LEU A 555 -58.19 5.47 34.79
C LEU A 555 -58.42 6.61 35.80
N LEU A 556 -57.83 7.79 35.57
CA LEU A 556 -58.05 8.99 36.38
C LEU A 556 -59.53 9.34 36.53
N SER A 557 -60.27 9.39 35.42
CA SER A 557 -61.70 9.71 35.40
C SER A 557 -62.54 8.67 36.15
N SER A 558 -62.29 7.38 35.94
CA SER A 558 -63.02 6.30 36.63
C SER A 558 -62.86 6.34 38.16
N GLN A 559 -61.73 6.87 38.65
CA GLN A 559 -61.45 7.03 40.07
C GLN A 559 -62.10 8.27 40.67
N LYS A 560 -62.24 9.35 39.90
CA LYS A 560 -63.08 10.50 40.31
C LYS A 560 -64.51 10.03 40.61
N ASP A 561 -65.01 9.05 39.87
CA ASP A 561 -66.36 8.50 40.04
C ASP A 561 -66.48 7.43 41.15
N ARG A 562 -65.40 6.73 41.51
CA ARG A 562 -65.38 5.62 42.50
C ARG A 562 -64.56 5.96 43.75
N ALA A 563 -65.06 6.90 44.55
CA ALA A 563 -64.39 7.47 45.72
C ALA A 563 -64.00 6.50 46.87
N GLY A 564 -64.32 5.20 46.80
CA GLY A 564 -64.27 4.27 47.95
C GLY A 564 -63.25 3.12 47.89
N THR A 565 -62.35 3.06 46.90
CA THR A 565 -61.59 1.82 46.60
C THR A 565 -60.11 1.83 47.00
N PHE A 566 -59.70 2.68 47.94
CA PHE A 566 -58.33 2.66 48.44
C PHE A 566 -58.22 1.84 49.72
N SER A 567 -57.11 1.08 49.82
CA SER A 567 -56.79 0.11 50.89
C SER A 567 -57.30 0.51 52.28
N ARG A 568 -57.83 -0.47 53.02
CA ARG A 568 -58.38 -0.34 54.40
C ARG A 568 -57.38 0.20 55.44
N PHE A 569 -56.13 0.45 55.05
CA PHE A 569 -54.99 0.71 55.93
C PHE A 569 -54.24 2.03 55.64
N SER A 570 -54.71 2.88 54.72
CA SER A 570 -54.09 4.19 54.43
C SER A 570 -55.14 5.31 54.52
N PRO A 571 -54.79 6.52 55.01
CA PRO A 571 -55.66 7.69 54.91
C PRO A 571 -56.09 7.89 53.45
N THR A 572 -57.39 8.08 53.22
CA THR A 572 -57.99 8.10 51.88
C THR A 572 -57.34 9.14 50.96
N ALA A 573 -56.88 10.27 51.50
CA ALA A 573 -56.16 11.30 50.75
C ALA A 573 -54.74 10.90 50.36
N ALA A 574 -53.95 10.32 51.28
CA ALA A 574 -52.61 9.83 51.00
C ALA A 574 -52.62 8.73 49.93
N ALA A 575 -53.60 7.82 49.99
CA ALA A 575 -53.75 6.77 48.99
C ALA A 575 -54.10 7.32 47.59
N ARG A 576 -54.94 8.37 47.52
CA ARG A 576 -55.24 9.08 46.26
C ARG A 576 -54.01 9.78 45.68
N LEU A 577 -53.19 10.41 46.51
CA LEU A 577 -51.94 11.06 46.09
C LEU A 577 -50.88 10.05 45.64
N CYS A 578 -50.70 8.93 46.34
CA CYS A 578 -49.81 7.87 45.90
C CYS A 578 -50.28 7.27 44.57
N TRP A 579 -51.58 7.08 44.39
CA TRP A 579 -52.11 6.51 43.14
C TRP A 579 -51.92 7.45 41.94
N THR A 580 -52.10 8.76 42.12
CA THR A 580 -51.85 9.74 41.03
C THR A 580 -50.37 9.80 40.66
N GLN A 581 -49.48 9.64 41.62
CA GLN A 581 -48.04 9.51 41.37
C GLN A 581 -47.73 8.25 40.55
N HIS A 582 -48.38 7.11 40.83
CA HIS A 582 -48.24 5.90 39.99
C HIS A 582 -48.77 6.11 38.56
N LEU A 583 -49.87 6.86 38.39
CA LEU A 583 -50.36 7.20 37.04
C LEU A 583 -49.40 8.11 36.29
N GLN A 584 -48.76 9.06 36.97
CA GLN A 584 -47.72 9.90 36.38
C GLN A 584 -46.54 9.04 35.90
N HIS A 585 -46.04 8.13 36.75
CA HIS A 585 -44.98 7.20 36.36
C HIS A 585 -45.37 6.33 35.16
N ARG A 586 -46.62 5.82 35.11
CA ARG A 586 -47.13 5.09 33.95
C ARG A 586 -47.09 5.92 32.66
N ALA A 587 -47.49 7.20 32.72
CA ALA A 587 -47.43 8.09 31.57
C ALA A 587 -45.98 8.41 31.15
N GLU A 588 -45.08 8.59 32.12
CA GLU A 588 -43.65 8.79 31.89
C GLU A 588 -43.01 7.58 31.20
N ASP A 589 -43.35 6.36 31.64
CA ASP A 589 -42.86 5.11 31.05
C ASP A 589 -43.31 4.94 29.59
N ALA A 590 -44.59 5.23 29.28
CA ALA A 590 -45.09 5.20 27.91
C ALA A 590 -44.35 6.18 26.99
N VAL A 591 -44.06 7.39 27.49
CA VAL A 591 -43.27 8.38 26.73
C VAL A 591 -41.80 7.99 26.63
N ASN A 592 -41.23 7.32 27.64
CA ASN A 592 -39.89 6.77 27.57
C ASN A 592 -39.77 5.73 26.44
N SER A 593 -40.79 4.90 26.24
CA SER A 593 -40.87 4.00 25.07
C SER A 593 -40.77 4.77 23.76
N TYR A 594 -41.54 5.85 23.60
CA TYR A 594 -41.48 6.71 22.41
C TYR A 594 -40.09 7.35 22.18
N ARG A 595 -39.43 7.83 23.25
CA ARG A 595 -38.09 8.48 23.15
C ARG A 595 -37.05 7.58 22.50
N THR A 596 -37.19 6.27 22.63
CA THR A 596 -36.25 5.29 22.07
C THR A 596 -36.36 5.14 20.56
N VAL A 597 -37.51 5.52 20.00
CA VAL A 597 -37.85 5.40 18.58
C VAL A 597 -37.81 6.75 17.86
N LYS A 598 -37.87 7.85 18.62
CA LYS A 598 -37.91 9.23 18.11
C LYS A 598 -36.85 9.50 17.03
N ASP A 599 -35.62 9.07 17.25
CA ASP A 599 -34.50 9.34 16.34
C ASP A 599 -34.60 8.55 15.02
N LEU A 600 -35.45 7.51 14.97
CA LEU A 600 -35.70 6.69 13.77
C LEU A 600 -36.87 7.23 12.93
N LEU A 601 -37.69 8.13 13.49
CA LEU A 601 -38.94 8.64 12.89
C LEU A 601 -38.93 10.17 12.71
N VAL A 602 -37.76 10.74 12.37
CA VAL A 602 -37.51 12.20 12.28
C VAL A 602 -38.52 12.95 11.40
N ASP A 603 -39.12 12.28 10.40
CA ASP A 603 -40.06 12.90 9.45
C ASP A 603 -41.54 12.89 9.90
N SER A 604 -41.87 12.29 11.05
CA SER A 604 -43.26 12.14 11.49
C SER A 604 -43.72 13.34 12.34
N GLY A 605 -44.83 13.98 11.95
CA GLY A 605 -45.51 15.00 12.77
C GLY A 605 -46.05 14.47 14.11
N GLU A 606 -45.91 13.17 14.35
CA GLU A 606 -46.35 12.42 15.52
C GLU A 606 -45.59 12.82 16.79
N SER A 607 -44.35 13.32 16.66
CA SER A 607 -43.57 13.78 17.82
C SER A 607 -44.24 14.92 18.58
N VAL A 608 -44.94 15.81 17.88
CA VAL A 608 -45.65 16.92 18.50
C VAL A 608 -46.90 16.42 19.21
N GLN A 609 -47.59 15.44 18.63
CA GLN A 609 -48.83 14.88 19.17
C GLN A 609 -48.58 14.13 20.48
N VAL A 610 -47.59 13.23 20.54
CA VAL A 610 -47.25 12.49 21.77
C VAL A 610 -46.86 13.46 22.90
N GLN A 611 -46.03 14.47 22.60
CA GLN A 611 -45.58 15.42 23.59
C GLN A 611 -46.74 16.29 24.12
N GLN A 612 -47.60 16.79 23.23
CA GLN A 612 -48.79 17.56 23.63
C GLN A 612 -49.73 16.73 24.50
N ARG A 613 -49.98 15.46 24.12
CA ARG A 613 -50.87 14.58 24.86
C ARG A 613 -50.33 14.24 26.25
N PHE A 614 -49.02 14.00 26.36
CA PHE A 614 -48.36 13.78 27.64
C PHE A 614 -48.49 14.99 28.57
N LEU A 615 -48.25 16.20 28.07
CA LEU A 615 -48.39 17.44 28.86
C LEU A 615 -49.82 17.61 29.38
N GLN A 616 -50.83 17.37 28.54
CA GLN A 616 -52.24 17.42 28.98
C GLN A 616 -52.53 16.45 30.13
N ILE A 617 -52.00 15.23 30.09
CA ILE A 617 -52.20 14.24 31.16
C ILE A 617 -51.48 14.67 32.44
N VAL A 618 -50.26 15.20 32.33
CA VAL A 618 -49.50 15.72 33.48
C VAL A 618 -50.24 16.86 34.16
N ASP A 619 -50.80 17.80 33.39
CA ASP A 619 -51.61 18.90 33.90
C ASP A 619 -52.87 18.39 34.60
N LEU A 620 -53.61 17.46 33.99
CA LEU A 620 -54.80 16.84 34.61
C LEU A 620 -54.49 16.11 35.92
N LEU A 621 -53.34 15.43 36.00
CA LEU A 621 -52.86 14.76 37.22
C LEU A 621 -52.42 15.78 38.28
N GLN A 622 -51.83 16.90 37.88
CA GLN A 622 -51.46 17.99 38.77
C GLN A 622 -52.70 18.66 39.39
N ASP A 623 -53.67 19.03 38.56
CA ASP A 623 -54.94 19.62 39.01
C ASP A 623 -55.66 18.72 40.03
N PHE A 624 -55.70 17.41 39.77
CA PHE A 624 -56.32 16.46 40.69
C PHE A 624 -55.54 16.33 42.01
N ARG A 625 -54.21 16.35 41.98
CA ARG A 625 -53.38 16.35 43.20
C ARG A 625 -53.62 17.59 44.04
N ASP A 626 -53.68 18.76 43.41
CA ASP A 626 -53.90 20.02 44.10
C ASP A 626 -55.30 20.09 44.70
N GLN A 627 -56.31 19.57 44.00
CA GLN A 627 -57.67 19.42 44.54
C GLN A 627 -57.70 18.48 45.76
N VAL A 628 -57.11 17.28 45.67
CA VAL A 628 -57.06 16.33 46.79
C VAL A 628 -56.32 16.92 47.99
N ARG A 629 -55.21 17.64 47.77
CA ARG A 629 -54.44 18.30 48.82
C ARG A 629 -55.24 19.42 49.48
N SER A 630 -55.95 20.23 48.70
CA SER A 630 -56.79 21.31 49.23
C SER A 630 -57.96 20.76 50.06
N ASP A 631 -58.67 19.75 49.54
CA ASP A 631 -59.77 19.12 50.27
C ASP A 631 -59.30 18.43 51.54
N TRP A 632 -58.15 17.74 51.49
CA TRP A 632 -57.56 17.12 52.66
C TRP A 632 -57.14 18.14 53.71
N SER A 633 -56.55 19.28 53.31
CA SER A 633 -56.20 20.38 54.22
C SER A 633 -57.44 20.93 54.91
N ARG A 634 -58.51 21.25 54.16
CA ARG A 634 -59.77 21.75 54.73
C ARG A 634 -60.41 20.74 55.69
N GLN A 635 -60.38 19.47 55.34
CA GLN A 635 -60.91 18.41 56.20
C GLN A 635 -60.09 18.28 57.48
N LEU A 636 -58.75 18.32 57.39
CA LEU A 636 -57.85 18.33 58.55
C LEU A 636 -58.11 19.54 59.44
N ASP A 637 -58.25 20.74 58.90
CA ASP A 637 -58.54 21.95 59.69
C ASP A 637 -59.84 21.76 60.50
N SER A 638 -60.92 21.30 59.86
CA SER A 638 -62.20 21.04 60.52
C SER A 638 -62.16 19.91 61.56
N VAL A 639 -61.39 18.84 61.28
CA VAL A 639 -61.25 17.69 62.17
C VAL A 639 -60.35 18.04 63.35
N CYS A 640 -59.28 18.80 63.14
CA CYS A 640 -58.41 19.29 64.19
C CYS A 640 -59.13 20.26 65.12
N GLU A 641 -59.89 21.23 64.58
CA GLU A 641 -60.74 22.12 65.39
C GLU A 641 -61.73 21.31 66.22
N PHE A 642 -62.42 20.33 65.61
CA PHE A 642 -63.35 19.47 66.33
C PHE A 642 -62.66 18.63 67.42
N ILE A 643 -61.52 18.02 67.14
CA ILE A 643 -60.78 17.17 68.09
C ILE A 643 -60.24 18.00 69.26
N LEU A 644 -59.74 19.21 69.00
CA LEU A 644 -59.21 20.11 70.03
C LEU A 644 -60.28 20.62 70.99
N ASP A 645 -61.54 20.72 70.54
CA ASP A 645 -62.70 21.10 71.35
C ASP A 645 -63.27 19.94 72.21
N GLN A 646 -62.82 18.69 72.02
CA GLN A 646 -63.31 17.53 72.79
C GLN A 646 -62.48 17.29 74.07
N PRO A 647 -63.12 16.93 75.20
CA PRO A 647 -62.40 16.54 76.41
C PRO A 647 -61.65 15.21 76.20
N LEU A 648 -60.35 15.19 76.56
CA LEU A 648 -59.46 14.03 76.42
C LEU A 648 -59.96 12.76 77.11
N ILE A 649 -60.81 12.90 78.13
CA ILE A 649 -61.31 11.81 78.98
C ILE A 649 -62.82 11.95 79.12
N GLN A 650 -63.55 10.90 78.76
CA GLN A 650 -64.98 10.74 79.05
C GLN A 650 -65.21 9.52 79.94
N HIS A 651 -66.14 9.66 80.88
CA HIS A 651 -66.68 8.54 81.64
C HIS A 651 -67.73 7.82 80.79
N GLU A 652 -67.42 6.60 80.35
CA GLU A 652 -68.44 5.74 79.71
C GLU A 652 -69.41 5.21 80.78
N GLN A 653 -70.67 4.97 80.37
CA GLN A 653 -71.80 4.60 81.26
C GLN A 653 -71.63 3.28 82.04
N GLN A 654 -70.47 2.61 81.93
CA GLN A 654 -70.11 1.38 82.65
C GLN A 654 -68.91 1.53 83.60
N GLY A 655 -68.44 2.74 83.88
CA GLY A 655 -67.36 2.99 84.85
C GLY A 655 -65.94 2.81 84.30
N MET A 656 -65.77 2.72 82.98
CA MET A 656 -64.46 2.74 82.31
C MET A 656 -64.17 4.15 81.76
N LEU A 657 -62.90 4.56 81.85
CA LEU A 657 -62.38 5.81 81.29
C LEU A 657 -62.06 5.60 79.82
N GLY A 658 -62.83 6.25 78.92
CA GLY A 658 -62.59 6.25 77.48
C GLY A 658 -61.83 7.49 77.05
N VAL A 659 -60.80 7.32 76.22
CA VAL A 659 -60.08 8.43 75.57
C VAL A 659 -60.70 8.64 74.19
N HIS A 660 -61.23 9.85 73.95
CA HIS A 660 -62.07 10.18 72.77
C HIS A 660 -61.38 9.94 71.41
N CYS A 661 -60.04 9.91 71.37
CA CYS A 661 -59.27 9.97 70.13
C CYS A 661 -58.98 8.62 69.43
N ARG A 662 -59.50 7.46 69.88
CA ARG A 662 -59.05 6.14 69.36
C ARG A 662 -59.32 5.86 67.87
N HIS A 663 -60.43 6.34 67.30
CA HIS A 663 -60.77 6.10 65.88
C HIS A 663 -60.33 7.24 64.94
N GLN A 664 -60.35 8.48 65.40
CA GLN A 664 -60.00 9.65 64.58
C GLN A 664 -58.49 9.82 64.39
N VAL A 665 -57.66 9.33 65.33
CA VAL A 665 -56.19 9.30 65.19
C VAL A 665 -55.72 8.33 64.09
N SER A 666 -56.56 7.37 63.66
CA SER A 666 -56.22 6.50 62.53
C SER A 666 -56.45 7.13 61.14
N GLN A 667 -57.13 8.28 61.08
CA GLN A 667 -57.44 9.02 59.84
C GLN A 667 -56.67 10.34 59.69
N SER A 668 -56.11 10.85 60.77
CA SER A 668 -55.08 11.89 60.75
C SER A 668 -53.69 11.22 60.73
N PRO A 669 -52.68 11.83 60.10
CA PRO A 669 -51.37 11.21 59.88
C PRO A 669 -50.67 10.75 61.16
#